data_AF-A0A3M0ZGW6-F1
#
_entry.id   AF-A0A3M0ZGW6-F1
#
_cell.length_a   1.000
_cell.length_b   1.000
_cell.length_c   1.000
_cell.angle_alpha   90.00
_cell.angle_beta   90.00
_cell.angle_gamma   90.00
#
_symmetry.space_group_name_H-M   'P 1'
#
loop_
_entity.id
_entity.type
_entity.pdbx_description
1 polymer ?
#
loop_
_entity_poly.entity_id
_entity_poly.type
_entity_poly.pdbx_seq_one_letter_code
_entity_poly.pdbx_strand_id
1 'polypeptide(L)'
;MRLIRACLATPASGILCLALFLCTVIASADVRPLYLYAEHHGNHVKLLWSIRQWRKGITGVSIWRRDMSNGRWTVIRKEIRPGVMMDRDWNAVDTSKAGQARLKKLLETRIASGKMKIVRPQTYYERAAKAKPAQFLGQSMVYQSDYDKALLSGFACIDRDVSADKVYEYGVSFVIDGRIAAKPEATSRAEVIRLNDRAFCTEVSVTQAGSGSLLLKWKSPFRIKGAGIVGYRVYRKRLAVAEDFQPIVKSTLGPANAKNQVGFWHWIDEGVDTTKAVIYAVAPVTRFQTELRRSIGVYMPPVAPAQVIFKELRADQPDMKTVKLVWTFRDGVAGLYDRLVLERRPQGDVTAQYTCVSAQIAPDTTSYVDHVDLKPDTEFDYRITALKNGQVVGEKTTWFSAADKRRPAAPIDFRARYVEKGDKQFIAVHFKPAPETPVAPESYKLSVFHGKEVWGLGEVDAAKVPKQGINAEFELPVSGGKDIEVQIKAIRNWTQSEPVRVKLHVPAQELPEVKVKSVTEGPFADQCVIHWEYENIPDLKGFRIYIDGKRVADEKTLGPKARQWTSGPLKFDTDIDIRIEAVSKYGKLSSYNSGKTYRISRPNRSEKNIRALEKAVEANDLKTAKRLLRMGTDPRDYAGRFGAVDTAALAGAKAMVELLLAYDGRSDGLNPLFKAILDNDVKAVKSLVSSKPRLVASRLCGNDGLTPLMYAIRLGRKQIIPILVAASKNKAVINAQTSVLE
;
A
#
# COMPACT_ATOMS: atom_id res chain seq x y z
N MET A 1 41.68 61.77 -27.24
CA MET A 1 42.56 60.62 -27.48
C MET A 1 44.06 60.90 -27.20
N ARG A 2 44.44 61.70 -26.17
CA ARG A 2 45.87 61.80 -25.74
C ARG A 2 46.13 62.09 -24.23
N LEU A 3 45.11 62.13 -23.36
CA LEU A 3 45.29 62.33 -21.90
C LEU A 3 44.74 61.20 -20.99
N ILE A 4 44.13 60.15 -21.55
CA ILE A 4 43.58 59.00 -20.80
C ILE A 4 44.51 57.76 -20.86
N ARG A 5 45.70 57.88 -21.45
CA ARG A 5 46.67 56.76 -21.57
C ARG A 5 47.74 56.70 -20.46
N ALA A 6 47.72 57.58 -19.46
CA ALA A 6 48.82 57.66 -18.48
C ALA A 6 48.58 57.01 -17.10
N CYS A 7 47.37 56.53 -16.76
CA CYS A 7 47.12 55.95 -15.42
C CYS A 7 47.08 54.41 -15.35
N LEU A 8 47.42 53.69 -16.43
CA LEU A 8 47.46 52.22 -16.48
C LEU A 8 48.87 51.62 -16.29
N ALA A 9 49.73 52.29 -15.52
CA ALA A 9 51.09 51.82 -15.26
C ALA A 9 51.43 51.81 -13.76
N THR A 10 50.61 51.15 -12.93
CA THR A 10 51.05 50.52 -11.68
C THR A 10 49.94 49.64 -11.07
N PRO A 11 50.24 48.47 -10.48
CA PRO A 11 49.24 47.59 -9.86
C PRO A 11 48.66 48.11 -8.54
N ALA A 12 49.11 49.26 -8.04
CA ALA A 12 48.68 49.82 -6.77
C ALA A 12 47.29 50.51 -6.81
N SER A 13 46.86 50.99 -7.99
CA SER A 13 45.66 51.84 -8.11
C SER A 13 44.33 51.07 -8.13
N GLY A 14 44.35 49.81 -8.57
CA GLY A 14 43.16 48.93 -8.60
C GLY A 14 42.74 48.42 -7.22
N ILE A 15 43.70 48.27 -6.30
CA ILE A 15 43.44 47.86 -4.91
C ILE A 15 42.81 49.01 -4.12
N LEU A 16 43.20 50.26 -4.41
CA LEU A 16 42.66 51.44 -3.73
C LEU A 16 41.19 51.72 -4.12
N CYS A 17 40.82 51.55 -5.40
CA CYS A 17 39.44 51.71 -5.85
C CYS A 17 38.50 50.61 -5.35
N LEU A 18 38.98 49.35 -5.22
CA LEU A 18 38.19 48.26 -4.65
C LEU A 18 38.01 48.41 -3.12
N ALA A 19 39.01 48.98 -2.43
CA ALA A 19 38.93 49.29 -1.00
C ALA A 19 37.97 50.46 -0.73
N LEU A 20 37.99 51.51 -1.56
CA LEU A 20 37.10 52.68 -1.42
C LEU A 20 35.62 52.36 -1.74
N PHE A 21 35.36 51.45 -2.68
CA PHE A 21 33.99 50.97 -2.97
C PHE A 21 33.47 49.99 -1.92
N LEU A 22 34.34 49.23 -1.23
CA LEU A 22 33.95 48.42 -0.07
C LEU A 22 33.69 49.29 1.17
N CYS A 23 34.43 50.38 1.38
CA CYS A 23 34.27 51.23 2.56
C CYS A 23 32.97 52.06 2.55
N THR A 24 32.45 52.44 1.39
CA THR A 24 31.25 53.30 1.28
C THR A 24 29.92 52.53 1.34
N VAL A 25 29.90 51.24 1.01
CA VAL A 25 28.68 50.40 1.15
C VAL A 25 28.48 49.86 2.58
N ILE A 26 29.45 50.05 3.48
CA ILE A 26 29.40 49.56 4.87
C ILE A 26 28.72 50.56 5.83
N ALA A 27 28.42 51.78 5.40
CA ALA A 27 28.02 52.86 6.31
C ALA A 27 26.51 52.99 6.64
N SER A 28 25.60 52.12 6.16
CA SER A 28 24.17 52.24 6.54
C SER A 28 23.33 50.96 6.54
N ALA A 29 23.94 49.77 6.44
CA ALA A 29 23.21 48.52 6.61
C ALA A 29 23.42 47.98 8.04
N ASP A 30 22.33 47.83 8.80
CA ASP A 30 22.25 47.18 10.12
C ASP A 30 23.19 45.95 10.21
N VAL A 31 24.40 46.14 10.76
CA VAL A 31 25.45 45.10 10.76
C VAL A 31 25.10 44.09 11.85
N ARG A 32 24.22 43.15 11.51
CA ARG A 32 23.92 42.04 12.41
C ARG A 32 25.22 41.31 12.78
N PRO A 33 25.44 41.00 14.07
CA PRO A 33 26.68 40.36 14.52
C PRO A 33 26.81 38.92 14.04
N LEU A 34 25.70 38.32 13.60
CA LEU A 34 25.57 36.92 13.24
C LEU A 34 24.60 36.77 12.06
N TYR A 35 24.96 35.90 11.12
CA TYR A 35 24.13 35.51 9.98
C TYR A 35 23.91 34.01 10.01
N LEU A 36 22.71 33.56 9.66
CA LEU A 36 22.36 32.16 9.54
C LEU A 36 21.81 31.87 8.14
N TYR A 37 22.26 30.75 7.60
CA TYR A 37 21.77 30.18 6.36
C TYR A 37 21.30 28.76 6.65
N ALA A 38 20.18 28.36 6.05
CA ALA A 38 19.66 27.00 6.12
C ALA A 38 19.29 26.47 4.72
N GLU A 39 19.52 25.19 4.47
CA GLU A 39 19.12 24.50 3.23
C GLU A 39 18.52 23.12 3.54
N HIS A 40 17.30 22.88 3.04
CA HIS A 40 16.53 21.67 3.30
C HIS A 40 16.74 20.61 2.22
N HIS A 41 17.12 19.39 2.61
CA HIS A 41 17.45 18.25 1.72
C HIS A 41 16.44 17.09 1.76
N GLY A 42 15.25 17.34 2.28
CA GLY A 42 14.17 16.35 2.41
C GLY A 42 14.26 15.61 3.74
N ASN A 43 15.35 14.87 3.99
CA ASN A 43 15.55 14.11 5.23
C ASN A 43 16.57 14.73 6.21
N HIS A 44 17.12 15.90 5.88
CA HIS A 44 18.00 16.68 6.76
C HIS A 44 18.02 18.15 6.35
N VAL A 45 18.43 19.03 7.26
CA VAL A 45 18.71 20.44 7.01
C VAL A 45 20.17 20.72 7.29
N LYS A 46 20.85 21.38 6.35
CA LYS A 46 22.20 21.91 6.54
C LYS A 46 22.14 23.35 7.00
N LEU A 47 22.90 23.66 8.05
CA LEU A 47 23.00 24.99 8.64
C LEU A 47 24.42 25.52 8.50
N LEU A 48 24.55 26.80 8.21
CA LEU A 48 25.82 27.53 8.10
C LEU A 48 25.62 28.90 8.73
N TRP A 49 26.53 29.31 9.63
CA TRP A 49 26.49 30.65 10.20
C TRP A 49 27.81 31.38 10.04
N SER A 50 27.70 32.71 10.01
CA SER A 50 28.83 33.61 9.87
C SER A 50 28.78 34.65 10.97
N ILE A 51 29.85 34.71 11.75
CA ILE A 51 30.06 35.79 12.72
C ILE A 51 30.58 37.00 11.95
N ARG A 52 30.07 38.20 12.22
CA ARG A 52 30.57 39.47 11.69
C ARG A 52 31.27 40.31 12.75
N GLN A 53 30.87 40.12 13.99
CA GLN A 53 31.41 40.82 15.14
C GLN A 53 31.54 39.85 16.32
N TRP A 54 32.74 39.73 16.87
CA TRP A 54 33.00 38.94 18.07
C TRP A 54 32.80 39.79 19.31
N ARG A 55 32.14 39.23 20.33
CA ARG A 55 31.90 39.85 21.64
C ARG A 55 32.71 39.12 22.71
N LYS A 56 33.08 39.83 23.77
CA LYS A 56 33.74 39.23 24.95
C LYS A 56 32.82 38.16 25.56
N GLY A 57 33.41 37.08 26.07
CA GLY A 57 32.68 35.99 26.75
C GLY A 57 32.06 34.94 25.82
N ILE A 58 32.14 35.09 24.49
CA ILE A 58 31.64 34.06 23.56
C ILE A 58 32.44 32.77 23.72
N THR A 59 31.72 31.69 24.02
CA THR A 59 32.25 30.32 24.15
C THR A 59 31.75 29.42 23.02
N GLY A 60 30.61 29.74 22.40
CA GLY A 60 30.12 29.01 21.24
C GLY A 60 28.87 29.63 20.66
N VAL A 61 28.13 28.81 19.90
CA VAL A 61 26.78 29.16 19.43
C VAL A 61 25.77 28.08 19.82
N SER A 62 24.54 28.49 20.08
CA SER A 62 23.40 27.61 20.26
C SER A 62 22.58 27.57 18.98
N ILE A 63 21.97 26.42 18.68
CA ILE A 63 21.11 26.23 17.51
C ILE A 63 19.69 25.96 17.99
N TRP A 64 18.77 26.70 17.40
CA TRP A 64 17.34 26.67 17.67
C TRP A 64 16.58 26.20 16.43
N ARG A 65 15.44 25.56 16.66
CA ARG A 65 14.51 25.15 15.62
C ARG A 65 13.08 25.41 16.06
N ARG A 66 12.24 25.89 15.15
CA ARG A 66 10.78 25.84 15.29
C ARG A 66 10.15 25.23 14.05
N ASP A 67 9.13 24.41 14.27
CA ASP A 67 8.24 23.94 13.21
C ASP A 67 7.24 25.05 12.93
N MET A 68 7.12 25.49 11.68
CA MET A 68 6.25 26.62 11.33
C MET A 68 4.76 26.32 11.56
N SER A 69 4.36 25.05 11.71
CA SER A 69 3.00 24.68 12.08
C SER A 69 2.66 24.94 13.56
N ASN A 70 3.65 24.91 14.46
CA ASN A 70 3.45 25.09 15.90
C ASN A 70 4.10 26.37 16.48
N GLY A 71 5.00 27.01 15.71
CA GLY A 71 5.62 28.30 16.02
C GLY A 71 6.60 28.33 17.20
N ARG A 72 6.77 27.23 17.94
CA ARG A 72 7.53 27.20 19.21
C ARG A 72 9.01 26.92 18.98
N TRP A 73 9.86 27.77 19.54
CA TRP A 73 11.31 27.60 19.53
C TRP A 73 11.77 26.49 20.48
N THR A 74 12.67 25.65 19.99
CA THR A 74 13.34 24.58 20.74
C THR A 74 14.85 24.65 20.52
N VAL A 75 15.64 24.52 21.58
CA VAL A 75 17.10 24.43 21.47
C VAL A 75 17.47 23.01 21.05
N ILE A 76 17.99 22.85 19.84
CA ILE A 76 18.44 21.55 19.32
C ILE A 76 19.93 21.31 19.53
N ARG A 77 20.73 22.37 19.72
CA ARG A 77 22.14 22.29 20.11
C ARG A 77 22.44 23.34 21.15
N LYS A 78 22.91 22.92 22.32
CA LYS A 78 23.21 23.82 23.44
C LYS A 78 24.44 24.68 23.17
N GLU A 79 25.52 24.08 22.66
CA GLU A 79 26.76 24.78 22.37
C GLU A 79 27.55 24.07 21.26
N ILE A 80 27.91 24.80 20.21
CA ILE A 80 28.89 24.39 19.19
C ILE A 80 30.08 25.33 19.31
N ARG A 81 31.26 24.77 19.60
CA ARG A 81 32.50 25.54 19.81
C ARG A 81 33.26 25.78 18.50
N PRO A 82 33.59 27.04 18.17
CA PRO A 82 34.53 27.38 17.11
C PRO A 82 35.92 26.80 17.35
N GLY A 83 36.58 26.32 16.30
CA GLY A 83 37.94 25.76 16.36
C GLY A 83 38.11 24.54 15.45
N VAL A 84 39.28 23.93 15.41
CA VAL A 84 39.55 22.69 14.69
C VAL A 84 40.25 21.75 15.65
N MET A 85 39.61 20.61 15.98
CA MET A 85 40.10 19.68 17.01
C MET A 85 39.64 18.25 16.73
N MET A 86 40.48 17.27 17.07
CA MET A 86 40.23 15.85 16.81
C MET A 86 39.15 15.27 17.75
N ASP A 87 39.13 15.76 18.99
CA ASP A 87 38.25 15.39 20.10
C ASP A 87 36.95 16.22 20.15
N ARG A 88 36.54 16.81 19.01
CA ARG A 88 35.31 17.59 18.91
C ARG A 88 34.07 16.77 19.29
N ASP A 89 33.08 17.41 19.92
CA ASP A 89 31.73 16.84 20.02
C ASP A 89 31.08 16.78 18.62
N TRP A 90 31.25 15.64 17.96
CA TRP A 90 30.71 15.39 16.64
C TRP A 90 29.18 15.28 16.63
N ASN A 91 28.56 14.95 17.77
CA ASN A 91 27.10 14.88 17.89
C ASN A 91 26.47 16.28 17.82
N ALA A 92 27.20 17.30 18.26
CA ALA A 92 26.79 18.69 18.11
C ALA A 92 26.79 19.15 16.63
N VAL A 93 27.59 18.52 15.76
CA VAL A 93 27.76 18.89 14.34
C VAL A 93 26.88 18.06 13.40
N ASP A 94 26.82 16.74 13.56
CA ASP A 94 25.94 15.84 12.80
C ASP A 94 25.47 14.70 13.72
N THR A 95 24.16 14.48 13.84
CA THR A 95 23.60 13.44 14.72
C THR A 95 23.73 12.02 14.14
N SER A 96 24.05 11.86 12.85
CA SER A 96 24.25 10.54 12.25
C SER A 96 25.64 9.98 12.52
N LYS A 97 25.72 8.72 12.98
CA LYS A 97 26.99 8.00 13.15
C LYS A 97 27.82 7.94 11.86
N ALA A 98 27.19 7.76 10.70
CA ALA A 98 27.86 7.75 9.41
C ALA A 98 28.43 9.13 9.05
N GLY A 99 27.66 10.20 9.31
CA GLY A 99 28.11 11.58 9.15
C GLY A 99 29.29 11.92 10.05
N GLN A 100 29.24 11.52 11.32
CA GLN A 100 30.32 11.67 12.28
C GLN A 100 31.60 10.94 11.82
N ALA A 101 31.48 9.69 11.37
CA ALA A 101 32.62 8.93 10.85
C ALA A 101 33.24 9.58 9.60
N ARG A 102 32.41 10.06 8.65
CA ARG A 102 32.89 10.81 7.48
C ARG A 102 33.66 12.05 7.89
N LEU A 103 33.12 12.86 8.81
CA LEU A 103 33.76 14.12 9.23
C LEU A 103 35.08 13.89 9.97
N LYS A 104 35.16 12.86 10.82
CA LYS A 104 36.42 12.45 11.47
C LYS A 104 37.49 12.10 10.44
N LYS A 105 37.18 11.20 9.52
CA LYS A 105 38.10 10.79 8.45
C LYS A 105 38.51 11.98 7.56
N LEU A 106 37.57 12.87 7.26
CA LEU A 106 37.84 14.07 6.47
C LEU A 106 38.78 15.03 7.20
N LEU A 107 38.59 15.20 8.52
CA LEU A 107 39.47 16.02 9.35
C LEU A 107 40.89 15.45 9.37
N GLU A 108 41.03 14.15 9.66
CA GLU A 108 42.31 13.43 9.65
C GLU A 108 43.04 13.62 8.32
N THR A 109 42.34 13.40 7.21
CA THR A 109 42.89 13.53 5.86
C THR A 109 43.36 14.96 5.59
N ARG A 110 42.57 15.98 5.97
CA ARG A 110 42.92 17.38 5.73
C ARG A 110 44.05 17.88 6.63
N ILE A 111 44.19 17.35 7.84
CA ILE A 111 45.32 17.63 8.72
C ILE A 111 46.58 16.97 8.15
N ALA A 112 46.51 15.68 7.81
CA ALA A 112 47.63 14.92 7.23
C ALA A 112 48.14 15.55 5.93
N SER A 113 47.23 16.05 5.07
CA SER A 113 47.59 16.73 3.83
C SER A 113 47.98 18.20 4.00
N GLY A 114 48.09 18.72 5.23
CA GLY A 114 48.42 20.13 5.51
C GLY A 114 47.34 21.15 5.11
N LYS A 115 46.14 20.72 4.70
CA LYS A 115 45.04 21.59 4.27
C LYS A 115 44.28 22.22 5.43
N MET A 116 44.42 21.69 6.65
CA MET A 116 43.89 22.25 7.88
C MET A 116 44.90 22.12 9.03
N LYS A 117 44.87 23.07 9.96
CA LYS A 117 45.66 23.05 11.21
C LYS A 117 44.73 22.97 12.40
N ILE A 118 45.15 22.26 13.45
CA ILE A 118 44.45 22.22 14.73
C ILE A 118 44.48 23.62 15.34
N VAL A 119 43.32 24.12 15.76
CA VAL A 119 43.14 25.39 16.45
C VAL A 119 42.14 25.16 17.57
N ARG A 120 42.62 25.00 18.81
CA ARG A 120 41.73 24.77 19.95
C ARG A 120 40.84 25.99 20.21
N PRO A 121 39.65 25.81 20.81
CA PRO A 121 38.69 26.89 20.97
C PRO A 121 39.25 28.12 21.70
N GLN A 122 40.02 27.94 22.78
CA GLN A 122 40.63 29.06 23.50
C GLN A 122 41.54 29.91 22.61
N THR A 123 42.42 29.26 21.84
CA THR A 123 43.28 29.94 20.85
C THR A 123 42.45 30.63 19.76
N TYR A 124 41.32 30.03 19.37
CA TYR A 124 40.40 30.67 18.43
C TYR A 124 39.78 31.94 19.04
N TYR A 125 39.29 31.88 20.28
CA TYR A 125 38.65 33.00 20.97
C TYR A 125 39.60 34.19 21.13
N GLU A 126 40.86 33.93 21.51
CA GLU A 126 41.91 34.95 21.63
C GLU A 126 42.18 35.65 20.30
N ARG A 127 42.22 34.88 19.19
CA ARG A 127 42.39 35.44 17.84
C ARG A 127 41.16 36.22 17.41
N ALA A 128 39.96 35.72 17.69
CA ALA A 128 38.70 36.35 17.33
C ALA A 128 38.46 37.66 18.10
N ALA A 129 38.84 37.71 19.39
CA ALA A 129 38.75 38.92 20.21
C ALA A 129 39.64 40.07 19.68
N LYS A 130 40.73 39.74 18.98
CA LYS A 130 41.64 40.70 18.35
C LYS A 130 41.32 40.96 16.86
N ALA A 131 40.33 40.26 16.31
CA ALA A 131 40.06 40.29 14.88
C ALA A 131 39.19 41.49 14.46
N LYS A 132 39.54 42.09 13.33
CA LYS A 132 38.75 43.15 12.69
C LYS A 132 37.56 42.55 11.92
N PRO A 133 36.44 43.27 11.74
CA PRO A 133 35.27 42.80 10.97
C PRO A 133 35.60 42.24 9.57
N ALA A 134 36.61 42.80 8.89
CA ALA A 134 37.05 42.31 7.59
C ALA A 134 37.61 40.87 7.61
N GLN A 135 38.25 40.46 8.71
CA GLN A 135 38.78 39.10 8.86
C GLN A 135 37.65 38.08 9.01
N PHE A 136 36.59 38.44 9.72
CA PHE A 136 35.37 37.65 9.81
C PHE A 136 34.64 37.52 8.47
N LEU A 137 34.63 38.59 7.66
CA LEU A 137 34.12 38.52 6.28
C LEU A 137 34.96 37.55 5.42
N GLY A 138 36.29 37.62 5.50
CA GLY A 138 37.19 36.69 4.81
C GLY A 138 36.94 35.23 5.20
N GLN A 139 36.84 34.96 6.49
CA GLN A 139 36.50 33.63 7.02
C GLN A 139 35.13 33.14 6.53
N SER A 140 34.11 34.01 6.58
CA SER A 140 32.76 33.69 6.09
C SER A 140 32.77 33.27 4.62
N MET A 141 33.56 33.95 3.76
CA MET A 141 33.69 33.58 2.35
C MET A 141 34.33 32.19 2.17
N VAL A 142 35.33 31.84 2.98
CA VAL A 142 35.97 30.52 2.97
C VAL A 142 34.99 29.42 3.37
N TYR A 143 34.16 29.65 4.38
CA TYR A 143 33.18 28.66 4.84
C TYR A 143 31.99 28.50 3.90
N GLN A 144 31.58 29.57 3.21
CA GLN A 144 30.57 29.46 2.16
C GLN A 144 31.10 28.69 0.93
N SER A 145 32.38 28.83 0.59
CA SER A 145 32.98 28.09 -0.54
C SER A 145 33.37 26.66 -0.21
N ASP A 146 33.53 26.30 1.07
CA ASP A 146 33.85 24.96 1.56
C ASP A 146 33.04 24.64 2.83
N TYR A 147 31.83 24.13 2.63
CA TYR A 147 30.91 23.78 3.72
C TYR A 147 31.48 22.74 4.68
N ASP A 148 32.24 21.78 4.17
CA ASP A 148 32.91 20.77 5.01
C ASP A 148 33.92 21.45 5.95
N LYS A 149 34.67 22.44 5.46
CA LYS A 149 35.54 23.23 6.35
C LYS A 149 34.75 23.98 7.41
N ALA A 150 33.55 24.47 7.10
CA ALA A 150 32.68 25.09 8.09
C ALA A 150 32.24 24.09 9.18
N LEU A 151 31.84 22.88 8.80
CA LEU A 151 31.48 21.80 9.74
C LEU A 151 32.64 21.46 10.67
N LEU A 152 33.82 21.26 10.08
CA LEU A 152 35.04 20.93 10.83
C LEU A 152 35.49 22.07 11.77
N SER A 153 35.18 23.32 11.40
CA SER A 153 35.58 24.53 12.13
C SER A 153 34.57 25.00 13.19
N GLY A 154 33.40 24.35 13.28
CA GLY A 154 32.32 24.74 14.19
C GLY A 154 31.53 25.96 13.72
N PHE A 155 31.33 26.10 12.41
CA PHE A 155 30.54 27.16 11.76
C PHE A 155 29.35 26.63 10.96
N ALA A 156 29.11 25.32 11.03
CA ALA A 156 27.99 24.65 10.40
C ALA A 156 27.57 23.45 11.25
N CYS A 157 26.33 22.99 11.05
CA CYS A 157 25.86 21.71 11.54
C CYS A 157 24.75 21.15 10.64
N ILE A 158 24.41 19.88 10.85
CA ILE A 158 23.40 19.13 10.13
C ILE A 158 22.34 18.67 11.13
N ASP A 159 21.10 19.05 10.87
CA ASP A 159 19.93 18.56 11.61
C ASP A 159 19.25 17.47 10.80
N ARG A 160 19.15 16.27 11.37
CA ARG A 160 18.52 15.10 10.72
C ARG A 160 17.17 14.72 11.32
N ASP A 161 16.75 15.42 12.38
CA ASP A 161 15.47 15.17 13.04
C ASP A 161 14.38 16.03 12.39
N VAL A 162 14.23 15.93 11.08
CA VAL A 162 13.35 16.77 10.25
C VAL A 162 12.55 15.94 9.28
N SER A 163 11.34 16.39 8.95
CA SER A 163 10.46 15.74 7.98
C SER A 163 10.33 16.54 6.68
N ALA A 164 10.22 15.84 5.55
CA ALA A 164 10.20 16.44 4.21
C ALA A 164 8.95 17.29 3.91
N ASP A 165 7.85 17.03 4.61
CA ASP A 165 6.56 17.69 4.47
C ASP A 165 6.43 18.96 5.33
N LYS A 166 7.42 19.23 6.19
CA LYS A 166 7.39 20.35 7.14
C LYS A 166 8.32 21.48 6.73
N VAL A 167 7.94 22.70 7.09
CA VAL A 167 8.79 23.88 6.94
C VAL A 167 9.32 24.27 8.31
N TYR A 168 10.64 24.34 8.42
CA TYR A 168 11.32 24.70 9.65
C TYR A 168 11.93 26.09 9.53
N GLU A 169 11.93 26.82 10.64
CA GLU A 169 12.78 27.99 10.81
C GLU A 169 13.83 27.70 11.87
N TYR A 170 15.08 28.04 11.53
CA TYR A 170 16.22 27.85 12.41
C TYR A 170 16.67 29.18 12.98
N GLY A 171 17.24 29.11 14.17
CA GLY A 171 17.79 30.23 14.90
C GLY A 171 19.20 29.92 15.39
N VAL A 172 20.03 30.95 15.50
CA VAL A 172 21.36 30.87 16.09
C VAL A 172 21.57 32.05 17.03
N SER A 173 22.18 31.78 18.19
CA SER A 173 22.58 32.80 19.17
C SER A 173 23.94 32.49 19.74
N PHE A 174 24.66 33.50 20.21
CA PHE A 174 25.89 33.25 20.94
C PHE A 174 25.61 32.56 22.28
N VAL A 175 26.57 31.75 22.71
CA VAL A 175 26.69 31.30 24.10
C VAL A 175 27.75 32.18 24.75
N ILE A 176 27.33 32.99 25.73
CA ILE A 176 28.20 33.97 26.40
C ILE A 176 28.33 33.55 27.86
N ASP A 177 29.55 33.29 28.32
CA ASP A 177 29.85 32.84 29.69
C ASP A 177 28.97 31.64 30.13
N GLY A 178 28.77 30.68 29.20
CA GLY A 178 27.95 29.49 29.42
C GLY A 178 26.43 29.71 29.35
N ARG A 179 25.95 30.94 29.12
CA ARG A 179 24.53 31.27 29.05
C ARG A 179 24.04 31.35 27.61
N ILE A 180 22.90 30.72 27.35
CA ILE A 180 22.19 30.76 26.07
C ILE A 180 21.18 31.92 26.10
N ALA A 181 21.12 32.72 25.03
CA ALA A 181 20.14 33.81 24.90
C ALA A 181 18.69 33.31 24.96
N ALA A 182 17.74 34.11 25.44
CA ALA A 182 16.33 33.72 25.54
C ALA A 182 15.63 33.53 24.18
N LYS A 183 16.20 34.05 23.09
CA LYS A 183 15.70 33.92 21.72
C LYS A 183 16.87 33.90 20.70
N PRO A 184 16.64 33.39 19.48
CA PRO A 184 17.59 33.48 18.38
C PRO A 184 18.06 34.91 18.09
N GLU A 185 19.36 35.14 17.91
CA GLU A 185 19.94 36.42 17.46
C GLU A 185 19.89 36.57 15.93
N ALA A 186 19.94 35.46 15.20
CA ALA A 186 19.70 35.42 13.76
C ALA A 186 18.82 34.21 13.42
N THR A 187 17.88 34.38 12.50
CA THR A 187 17.03 33.29 12.01
C THR A 187 17.18 33.09 10.51
N SER A 188 16.85 31.88 10.06
CA SER A 188 16.85 31.51 8.65
C SER A 188 15.78 30.45 8.42
N ARG A 189 14.92 30.68 7.44
CA ARG A 189 13.89 29.71 7.04
C ARG A 189 14.53 28.64 6.16
N ALA A 190 14.39 27.38 6.54
CA ALA A 190 14.80 26.24 5.73
C ALA A 190 13.64 25.87 4.80
N GLU A 191 13.54 26.54 3.66
CA GLU A 191 12.56 26.18 2.64
C GLU A 191 13.05 24.95 1.86
N VAL A 192 12.12 24.05 1.52
CA VAL A 192 12.40 22.96 0.58
C VAL A 192 12.78 23.61 -0.74
N ILE A 193 14.06 23.53 -1.05
CA ILE A 193 14.65 23.93 -2.31
C ILE A 193 14.04 23.05 -3.41
N ARG A 194 12.90 23.46 -3.99
CA ARG A 194 12.37 22.93 -5.26
C ARG A 194 13.19 23.48 -6.45
N LEU A 195 14.52 23.56 -6.30
CA LEU A 195 15.43 24.05 -7.36
C LEU A 195 15.75 22.95 -8.39
N ASN A 196 15.13 21.77 -8.30
CA ASN A 196 15.32 20.73 -9.32
C ASN A 196 14.49 20.96 -10.59
N ASP A 197 13.49 21.86 -10.58
CA ASP A 197 12.58 22.01 -11.72
C ASP A 197 12.98 23.12 -12.70
N ARG A 198 13.79 24.10 -12.27
CA ARG A 198 14.23 25.22 -13.13
C ARG A 198 15.69 25.08 -13.52
N ALA A 199 16.01 25.29 -14.80
CA ALA A 199 17.40 25.39 -15.24
C ALA A 199 18.01 26.71 -14.73
N PHE A 200 19.08 26.63 -13.94
CA PHE A 200 19.78 27.78 -13.37
C PHE A 200 20.90 28.30 -14.28
N CYS A 201 21.29 27.53 -15.29
CA CYS A 201 22.15 28.00 -16.35
C CYS A 201 21.33 28.03 -17.64
N THR A 202 21.46 29.12 -18.39
CA THR A 202 20.85 29.25 -19.71
C THR A 202 21.94 29.50 -20.74
N GLU A 203 21.61 29.36 -22.02
CA GLU A 203 22.53 29.69 -23.12
C GLU A 203 23.88 28.94 -23.01
N VAL A 204 23.83 27.65 -22.66
CA VAL A 204 25.05 26.82 -22.59
C VAL A 204 25.50 26.53 -24.03
N SER A 205 26.55 27.21 -24.48
CA SER A 205 27.12 27.06 -25.82
C SER A 205 28.53 26.50 -25.74
N VAL A 206 28.90 25.63 -26.69
CA VAL A 206 30.24 25.07 -26.81
C VAL A 206 30.78 25.37 -28.19
N THR A 207 31.90 26.08 -28.26
CA THR A 207 32.54 26.47 -29.52
C THR A 207 33.98 26.02 -29.55
N GLN A 208 34.52 25.71 -30.72
CA GLN A 208 35.92 25.38 -30.87
C GLN A 208 36.80 26.60 -30.57
N ALA A 209 37.80 26.43 -29.70
CA ALA A 209 38.77 27.48 -29.34
C ALA A 209 40.17 27.21 -29.92
N GLY A 210 40.44 25.98 -30.34
CA GLY A 210 41.67 25.54 -30.99
C GLY A 210 41.57 24.09 -31.48
N SER A 211 42.65 23.53 -32.04
CA SER A 211 42.68 22.16 -32.57
C SER A 211 42.45 21.06 -31.53
N GLY A 212 42.62 21.35 -30.24
CA GLY A 212 42.39 20.42 -29.13
C GLY A 212 41.65 21.02 -27.94
N SER A 213 40.92 22.13 -28.15
CA SER A 213 40.30 22.88 -27.05
C SER A 213 38.87 23.34 -27.40
N LEU A 214 37.96 23.15 -26.46
CA LEU A 214 36.57 23.61 -26.55
C LEU A 214 36.29 24.68 -25.50
N LEU A 215 35.69 25.79 -25.94
CA LEU A 215 35.23 26.89 -25.08
C LEU A 215 33.75 26.70 -24.77
N LEU A 216 33.49 26.37 -23.50
CA LEU A 216 32.15 26.32 -22.92
C LEU A 216 31.79 27.72 -22.39
N LYS A 217 30.62 28.25 -22.77
CA LYS A 217 30.04 29.48 -22.22
C LYS A 217 28.63 29.20 -21.71
N TRP A 218 28.25 29.87 -20.63
CA TRP A 218 26.87 29.83 -20.13
C TRP A 218 26.51 31.12 -19.42
N LYS A 219 25.20 31.37 -19.33
CA LYS A 219 24.65 32.51 -18.62
C LYS A 219 24.06 32.07 -17.28
N SER A 220 24.27 32.90 -16.26
CA SER A 220 23.71 32.76 -14.92
C SER A 220 22.74 33.90 -14.64
N PRO A 221 21.43 33.65 -14.49
CA PRO A 221 20.43 34.71 -14.29
C PRO A 221 20.52 35.37 -12.91
N PHE A 222 21.23 34.77 -11.94
CA PHE A 222 21.39 35.34 -10.60
C PHE A 222 22.78 35.94 -10.39
N ARG A 223 22.85 37.07 -9.66
CA ARG A 223 24.09 37.47 -8.99
C ARG A 223 24.47 36.32 -8.04
N ILE A 224 25.61 35.68 -8.29
CA ILE A 224 26.11 34.47 -7.62
C ILE A 224 25.91 34.53 -6.09
N LYS A 225 26.22 35.69 -5.47
CA LYS A 225 26.07 35.92 -4.03
C LYS A 225 24.62 36.02 -3.53
N GLY A 226 23.68 36.52 -4.34
CA GLY A 226 22.28 36.74 -3.95
C GLY A 226 21.44 35.46 -3.89
N ALA A 227 21.73 34.48 -4.76
CA ALA A 227 21.03 33.20 -4.81
C ALA A 227 21.68 32.10 -3.96
N GLY A 228 22.80 32.39 -3.28
CA GLY A 228 23.54 31.40 -2.49
C GLY A 228 24.29 30.35 -3.29
N ILE A 229 24.55 30.63 -4.57
CA ILE A 229 25.43 29.85 -5.44
C ILE A 229 26.87 30.30 -5.18
N VAL A 230 27.81 29.36 -5.06
CA VAL A 230 29.24 29.65 -4.83
C VAL A 230 30.12 29.33 -6.05
N GLY A 231 29.56 28.64 -7.03
CA GLY A 231 30.19 28.40 -8.33
C GLY A 231 29.50 27.29 -9.11
N TYR A 232 30.25 26.65 -10.00
CA TYR A 232 29.73 25.64 -10.93
C TYR A 232 30.59 24.37 -10.95
N ARG A 233 29.95 23.23 -11.18
CA ARG A 233 30.62 21.99 -11.61
C ARG A 233 30.39 21.79 -13.10
N VAL A 234 31.43 21.34 -13.78
CA VAL A 234 31.39 21.06 -15.21
C VAL A 234 31.73 19.59 -15.44
N TYR A 235 30.90 18.95 -16.27
CA TYR A 235 31.00 17.56 -16.63
C TYR A 235 31.08 17.41 -18.15
N ARG A 236 31.63 16.28 -18.59
CA ARG A 236 31.77 15.90 -20.00
C ARG A 236 31.35 14.46 -20.24
N LYS A 237 30.75 14.20 -21.40
CA LYS A 237 30.45 12.86 -21.93
C LYS A 237 30.55 12.87 -23.46
N ARG A 238 30.91 11.74 -24.07
CA ARG A 238 30.83 11.54 -25.54
C ARG A 238 29.40 11.29 -26.00
N LEU A 239 28.96 11.94 -27.09
CA LEU A 239 27.58 11.82 -27.58
C LEU A 239 27.26 10.41 -28.10
N ALA A 240 28.22 9.77 -28.78
CA ALA A 240 28.03 8.48 -29.44
C ALA A 240 28.22 7.25 -28.52
N VAL A 241 28.53 7.44 -27.23
CA VAL A 241 28.80 6.34 -26.29
C VAL A 241 27.85 6.43 -25.12
N ALA A 242 27.28 5.29 -24.71
CA ALA A 242 26.46 5.18 -23.51
C ALA A 242 27.33 5.24 -22.22
N GLU A 243 28.05 6.35 -22.02
CA GLU A 243 28.90 6.61 -20.85
C GLU A 243 28.22 7.54 -19.83
N ASP A 244 28.69 7.55 -18.58
CA ASP A 244 28.25 8.55 -17.59
C ASP A 244 29.04 9.87 -17.70
N PHE A 245 28.43 10.95 -17.23
CA PHE A 245 29.07 12.27 -17.15
C PHE A 245 30.29 12.24 -16.20
N GLN A 246 31.46 12.57 -16.74
CA GLN A 246 32.71 12.66 -15.98
C GLN A 246 32.98 14.11 -15.54
N PRO A 247 33.33 14.36 -14.27
CA PRO A 247 33.67 15.71 -13.80
C PRO A 247 35.02 16.14 -14.40
N ILE A 248 35.03 17.26 -15.12
CA ILE A 248 36.27 17.81 -15.71
C ILE A 248 36.87 18.93 -14.86
N VAL A 249 36.08 19.55 -13.99
CA VAL A 249 36.59 20.49 -12.97
C VAL A 249 36.52 19.81 -11.61
N LYS A 250 37.70 19.56 -11.01
CA LYS A 250 37.82 18.86 -9.71
C LYS A 250 37.31 19.68 -8.52
N SER A 251 37.28 21.00 -8.64
CA SER A 251 36.80 21.94 -7.62
C SER A 251 35.66 22.81 -8.15
N THR A 252 34.87 23.41 -7.26
CA THR A 252 33.80 24.31 -7.66
C THR A 252 34.38 25.54 -8.38
N LEU A 253 34.00 25.76 -9.64
CA LEU A 253 34.45 26.89 -10.45
C LEU A 253 33.86 28.19 -9.90
N GLY A 254 34.67 28.95 -9.17
CA GLY A 254 34.27 30.18 -8.50
C GLY A 254 34.51 31.46 -9.32
N PRO A 255 34.01 32.62 -8.86
CA PRO A 255 34.01 33.87 -9.63
C PRO A 255 35.39 34.44 -9.96
N ALA A 256 36.43 34.04 -9.21
CA ALA A 256 37.81 34.48 -9.40
C ALA A 256 38.50 33.80 -10.60
N ASN A 257 37.97 32.66 -11.07
CA ASN A 257 38.56 31.87 -12.14
C ASN A 257 37.89 32.13 -13.51
N ALA A 258 36.87 32.99 -13.55
CA ALA A 258 36.18 33.42 -14.76
C ALA A 258 36.53 34.89 -15.05
N LYS A 259 36.95 35.22 -16.28
CA LYS A 259 37.04 36.62 -16.72
C LYS A 259 35.61 37.16 -16.86
N ASN A 260 35.07 37.75 -15.80
CA ASN A 260 33.66 38.12 -15.70
C ASN A 260 33.33 39.37 -16.53
N GLN A 261 32.36 39.24 -17.44
CA GLN A 261 31.39 40.29 -17.71
C GLN A 261 30.05 39.82 -17.12
N VAL A 262 29.30 40.73 -16.50
CA VAL A 262 28.13 40.42 -15.66
C VAL A 262 27.21 39.36 -16.30
N GLY A 263 27.06 38.21 -15.65
CA GLY A 263 26.11 37.16 -16.04
C GLY A 263 26.65 36.07 -16.96
N PHE A 264 27.85 36.22 -17.53
CA PHE A 264 28.44 35.23 -18.45
C PHE A 264 29.67 34.54 -17.85
N TRP A 265 29.64 33.21 -17.87
CA TRP A 265 30.71 32.33 -17.43
C TRP A 265 31.32 31.60 -18.61
N HIS A 266 32.60 31.28 -18.52
CA HIS A 266 33.25 30.42 -19.49
C HIS A 266 34.28 29.51 -18.85
N TRP A 267 34.52 28.37 -19.51
CA TRP A 267 35.55 27.41 -19.18
C TRP A 267 36.15 26.84 -20.47
N ILE A 268 37.45 26.59 -20.50
CA ILE A 268 38.14 25.95 -21.62
C ILE A 268 38.47 24.53 -21.21
N ASP A 269 37.97 23.55 -21.97
CA ASP A 269 38.35 22.15 -21.86
C ASP A 269 39.50 21.88 -22.84
N GLU A 270 40.71 21.69 -22.29
CA GLU A 270 41.94 21.43 -23.05
C GLU A 270 42.19 19.92 -23.19
N GLY A 271 42.77 19.50 -24.31
CA GLY A 271 43.08 18.09 -24.57
C GLY A 271 41.86 17.25 -24.97
N VAL A 272 40.84 17.89 -25.55
CA VAL A 272 39.62 17.24 -26.04
C VAL A 272 39.73 16.98 -27.54
N ASP A 273 39.27 15.80 -27.98
CA ASP A 273 39.21 15.45 -29.41
C ASP A 273 38.09 16.23 -30.10
N THR A 274 38.48 17.32 -30.79
CA THR A 274 37.56 18.24 -31.48
C THR A 274 36.97 17.65 -32.77
N THR A 275 37.35 16.43 -33.17
CA THR A 275 36.74 15.72 -34.30
C THR A 275 35.49 14.93 -33.91
N LYS A 276 35.19 14.83 -32.61
CA LYS A 276 34.08 14.05 -32.07
C LYS A 276 33.03 14.94 -31.41
N ALA A 277 31.77 14.51 -31.48
CA ALA A 277 30.69 15.18 -30.78
C ALA A 277 30.76 14.94 -29.26
N VAL A 278 30.65 16.03 -28.48
CA VAL A 278 30.80 16.02 -27.03
C VAL A 278 29.64 16.74 -26.37
N ILE A 279 29.14 16.18 -25.27
CA ILE A 279 28.12 16.79 -24.41
C ILE A 279 28.80 17.30 -23.14
N TYR A 280 28.57 18.57 -22.82
CA TYR A 280 28.92 19.16 -21.54
C TYR A 280 27.68 19.35 -20.68
N ALA A 281 27.84 19.18 -19.37
CA ALA A 281 26.83 19.54 -18.39
C ALA A 281 27.41 20.52 -17.37
N VAL A 282 26.68 21.59 -17.09
CA VAL A 282 27.03 22.58 -16.07
C VAL A 282 25.98 22.55 -14.96
N ALA A 283 26.43 22.43 -13.72
CA ALA A 283 25.56 22.43 -12.54
C ALA A 283 25.99 23.53 -11.56
N PRO A 284 25.10 24.45 -11.17
CA PRO A 284 25.39 25.38 -10.09
C PRO A 284 25.52 24.66 -8.76
N VAL A 285 26.39 25.18 -7.90
CA VAL A 285 26.66 24.63 -6.57
C VAL A 285 26.29 25.66 -5.51
N THR A 286 25.46 25.29 -4.54
CA THR A 286 25.08 26.16 -3.42
C THR A 286 26.21 26.27 -2.39
N ARG A 287 26.12 27.25 -1.48
CA ARG A 287 27.02 27.41 -0.32
C ARG A 287 27.09 26.19 0.61
N PHE A 288 26.15 25.26 0.47
CA PHE A 288 26.10 23.98 1.19
C PHE A 288 26.68 22.80 0.39
N GLN A 289 27.36 23.10 -0.71
CA GLN A 289 27.96 22.16 -1.66
C GLN A 289 26.94 21.23 -2.33
N THR A 290 25.71 21.72 -2.49
CA THR A 290 24.63 20.99 -3.15
C THR A 290 24.62 21.33 -4.62
N GLU A 291 24.60 20.29 -5.44
CA GLU A 291 24.54 20.40 -6.90
C GLU A 291 23.09 20.56 -7.36
N LEU A 292 22.81 21.62 -8.11
CA LEU A 292 21.50 21.87 -8.71
C LEU A 292 21.38 21.25 -10.11
N ARG A 293 20.20 21.36 -10.73
CA ARG A 293 19.91 20.78 -12.06
C ARG A 293 20.97 21.14 -13.09
N ARG A 294 21.46 20.12 -13.79
CA ARG A 294 22.42 20.24 -14.91
C ARG A 294 21.77 20.89 -16.12
N SER A 295 22.51 21.81 -16.74
CA SER A 295 22.18 22.40 -18.04
C SER A 295 23.19 21.91 -19.07
N ILE A 296 22.71 21.59 -20.27
CA ILE A 296 23.48 20.86 -21.28
C ILE A 296 23.91 21.79 -22.41
N GLY A 297 25.17 21.65 -22.84
CA GLY A 297 25.67 22.22 -24.09
C GLY A 297 26.32 21.12 -24.93
N VAL A 298 26.12 21.17 -26.25
CA VAL A 298 26.67 20.17 -27.17
C VAL A 298 27.66 20.85 -28.12
N TYR A 299 28.82 20.22 -28.29
CA TYR A 299 29.74 20.52 -29.37
C TYR A 299 29.58 19.49 -30.48
N MET A 300 29.42 19.98 -31.71
CA MET A 300 29.45 19.20 -32.93
C MET A 300 30.65 19.67 -33.78
N PRO A 301 31.48 18.74 -34.30
CA PRO A 301 32.60 19.09 -35.16
C PRO A 301 32.11 19.70 -36.49
N PRO A 302 32.81 20.69 -37.08
CA PRO A 302 32.40 21.39 -38.31
C PRO A 302 32.29 20.50 -39.56
N VAL A 303 32.85 19.28 -39.55
CA VAL A 303 32.67 18.29 -40.62
C VAL A 303 32.55 16.89 -40.02
N ALA A 304 31.32 16.37 -39.95
CA ALA A 304 31.01 14.96 -39.71
C ALA A 304 29.67 14.60 -40.39
N PRO A 305 29.43 13.31 -40.73
CA PRO A 305 28.72 12.85 -41.92
C PRO A 305 27.18 12.97 -41.87
N ALA A 306 26.58 12.87 -43.07
CA ALA A 306 25.20 13.11 -43.47
C ALA A 306 24.07 12.29 -42.79
N GLN A 307 24.05 12.11 -41.47
CA GLN A 307 23.02 11.28 -40.79
C GLN A 307 22.30 11.91 -39.58
N VAL A 308 22.48 13.20 -39.29
CA VAL A 308 21.97 13.81 -38.02
C VAL A 308 20.83 14.81 -38.21
N ILE A 309 20.30 15.02 -39.42
CA ILE A 309 19.20 15.98 -39.64
C ILE A 309 17.86 15.45 -39.11
N PHE A 310 17.48 14.25 -39.53
CA PHE A 310 16.19 13.65 -39.18
C PHE A 310 16.31 12.78 -37.93
N LYS A 311 15.40 13.01 -36.98
CA LYS A 311 15.22 12.16 -35.78
C LYS A 311 14.39 10.94 -36.14
N GLU A 312 13.25 11.16 -36.79
CA GLU A 312 12.31 10.11 -37.19
C GLU A 312 11.72 10.44 -38.56
N LEU A 313 11.37 9.39 -39.32
CA LEU A 313 10.50 9.44 -40.49
C LEU A 313 9.52 8.26 -40.34
N ARG A 314 8.23 8.55 -40.39
CA ARG A 314 7.15 7.57 -40.29
C ARG A 314 6.19 7.77 -41.44
N ALA A 315 5.61 6.68 -41.91
CA ALA A 315 4.53 6.68 -42.88
C ALA A 315 3.28 6.09 -42.22
N ASP A 316 2.18 6.82 -42.29
CA ASP A 316 0.87 6.41 -41.80
C ASP A 316 -0.12 6.36 -42.96
N GLN A 317 -1.09 5.46 -42.89
CA GLN A 317 -2.18 5.38 -43.86
C GLN A 317 -3.42 6.08 -43.30
N PRO A 318 -3.72 7.35 -43.66
CA PRO A 318 -4.98 7.97 -43.25
C PRO A 318 -6.19 7.32 -43.95
N ASP A 319 -6.09 7.00 -45.23
CA ASP A 319 -7.15 6.36 -46.03
C ASP A 319 -6.61 5.40 -47.11
N MET A 320 -7.47 4.86 -47.98
CA MET A 320 -7.09 3.93 -49.05
C MET A 320 -6.45 4.60 -50.27
N LYS A 321 -6.28 5.92 -50.30
CA LYS A 321 -5.81 6.69 -51.48
C LYS A 321 -4.61 7.58 -51.20
N THR A 322 -4.12 7.59 -49.96
CA THR A 322 -3.03 8.48 -49.55
C THR A 322 -2.13 7.84 -48.50
N VAL A 323 -0.85 8.22 -48.53
CA VAL A 323 0.11 7.92 -47.47
C VAL A 323 0.57 9.24 -46.86
N LYS A 324 0.42 9.40 -45.54
CA LYS A 324 0.90 10.58 -44.82
C LYS A 324 2.25 10.28 -44.21
N LEU A 325 3.25 11.04 -44.63
CA LEU A 325 4.63 10.93 -44.15
C LEU A 325 4.85 12.04 -43.12
N VAL A 326 5.36 11.68 -41.95
CA VAL A 326 5.66 12.61 -40.87
C VAL A 326 7.08 12.39 -40.41
N TRP A 327 7.84 13.46 -40.28
CA TRP A 327 9.20 13.42 -39.77
C TRP A 327 9.42 14.44 -38.68
N THR A 328 10.43 14.18 -37.85
CA THR A 328 10.89 15.11 -36.85
C THR A 328 12.36 15.37 -37.03
N PHE A 329 12.78 16.57 -36.68
CA PHE A 329 14.17 16.99 -36.72
C PHE A 329 14.84 16.73 -35.37
N ARG A 330 16.17 16.56 -35.39
CA ARG A 330 16.95 16.60 -34.15
C ARG A 330 17.09 18.05 -33.69
N ASP A 331 17.26 18.25 -32.38
CA ASP A 331 17.42 19.60 -31.83
C ASP A 331 18.65 20.30 -32.43
N GLY A 332 18.50 21.56 -32.81
CA GLY A 332 19.61 22.40 -33.29
C GLY A 332 19.97 22.26 -34.77
N VAL A 333 19.14 21.64 -35.61
CA VAL A 333 19.42 21.47 -37.06
C VAL A 333 18.88 22.61 -37.94
N ALA A 334 18.23 23.62 -37.35
CA ALA A 334 17.68 24.75 -38.09
C ALA A 334 18.79 25.52 -38.84
N GLY A 335 18.61 25.72 -40.15
CA GLY A 335 19.56 26.44 -41.03
C GLY A 335 20.64 25.56 -41.69
N LEU A 336 20.76 24.28 -41.30
CA LEU A 336 21.74 23.33 -41.86
C LEU A 336 21.39 22.86 -43.29
N TYR A 337 20.16 23.11 -43.74
CA TYR A 337 19.64 22.78 -45.07
C TYR A 337 18.74 23.94 -45.53
N ASP A 338 18.53 24.04 -46.85
CA ASP A 338 17.64 25.03 -47.49
C ASP A 338 16.46 24.40 -48.22
N ARG A 339 16.48 23.07 -48.40
CA ARG A 339 15.43 22.34 -49.10
C ARG A 339 15.29 20.91 -48.60
N LEU A 340 14.06 20.39 -48.66
CA LEU A 340 13.73 18.99 -48.45
C LEU A 340 13.19 18.36 -49.74
N VAL A 341 13.49 17.07 -49.95
CA VAL A 341 12.99 16.27 -51.07
C VAL A 341 12.51 14.93 -50.53
N LEU A 342 11.34 14.48 -50.99
CA LEU A 342 10.77 13.20 -50.63
C LEU A 342 10.62 12.34 -51.87
N GLU A 343 11.05 11.08 -51.75
CA GLU A 343 11.09 10.13 -52.84
C GLU A 343 10.55 8.78 -52.39
N ARG A 344 10.03 7.98 -53.33
CA ARG A 344 9.58 6.60 -53.06
C ARG A 344 10.04 5.62 -54.12
N ARG A 345 10.05 4.33 -53.78
CA ARG A 345 10.15 3.21 -54.74
C ARG A 345 9.36 1.98 -54.22
N PRO A 346 9.05 0.99 -55.06
CA PRO A 346 8.50 -0.29 -54.59
C PRO A 346 9.45 -0.99 -53.61
N GLN A 347 8.92 -1.56 -52.53
CA GLN A 347 9.72 -2.30 -51.55
C GLN A 347 10.22 -3.62 -52.15
N GLY A 348 11.49 -3.97 -51.90
CA GLY A 348 12.10 -5.23 -52.35
C GLY A 348 12.80 -5.18 -53.71
N ASP A 349 12.50 -4.18 -54.55
CA ASP A 349 13.25 -3.92 -55.80
C ASP A 349 14.33 -2.86 -55.56
N VAL A 350 15.51 -3.32 -55.14
CA VAL A 350 16.67 -2.44 -54.89
C VAL A 350 17.25 -1.82 -56.17
N THR A 351 16.85 -2.33 -57.35
CA THR A 351 17.29 -1.81 -58.66
C THR A 351 16.39 -0.69 -59.17
N ALA A 352 15.16 -0.59 -58.66
CA ALA A 352 14.25 0.50 -58.95
C ALA A 352 14.79 1.84 -58.44
N GLN A 353 14.79 2.85 -59.31
CA GLN A 353 15.16 4.20 -58.95
C GLN A 353 14.09 4.84 -58.05
N TYR A 354 14.52 5.63 -57.08
CA TYR A 354 13.64 6.48 -56.30
C TYR A 354 12.95 7.50 -57.21
N THR A 355 11.62 7.52 -57.18
CA THR A 355 10.80 8.51 -57.86
C THR A 355 10.51 9.65 -56.90
N CYS A 356 10.81 10.90 -57.29
CA CYS A 356 10.47 12.06 -56.49
C CYS A 356 8.95 12.23 -56.41
N VAL A 357 8.41 12.24 -55.19
CA VAL A 357 6.96 12.36 -54.93
C VAL A 357 6.54 13.76 -54.48
N SER A 358 7.51 14.65 -54.23
CA SER A 358 7.24 16.01 -53.75
C SER A 358 7.83 17.09 -54.64
N ALA A 359 7.10 18.18 -54.89
CA ALA A 359 7.71 19.46 -55.23
C ALA A 359 8.50 20.00 -54.02
N GLN A 360 9.51 20.85 -54.24
CA GLN A 360 10.45 21.33 -53.21
C GLN A 360 9.75 21.60 -51.87
N ILE A 361 10.07 20.80 -50.85
CA ILE A 361 9.41 20.90 -49.54
C ILE A 361 10.15 21.98 -48.72
N ALA A 362 9.38 22.90 -48.12
CA ALA A 362 9.93 23.98 -47.30
C ALA A 362 10.67 23.43 -46.06
N PRO A 363 11.78 24.05 -45.63
CA PRO A 363 12.62 23.51 -44.55
C PRO A 363 11.93 23.28 -43.21
N ASP A 364 10.88 24.04 -42.90
CA ASP A 364 10.10 23.96 -41.67
C ASP A 364 8.96 22.93 -41.72
N THR A 365 8.72 22.32 -42.89
CA THR A 365 7.68 21.31 -43.06
C THR A 365 8.06 20.01 -42.35
N THR A 366 7.11 19.43 -41.63
CA THR A 366 7.29 18.17 -40.86
C THR A 366 6.39 17.04 -41.34
N SER A 367 5.59 17.26 -42.39
CA SER A 367 4.76 16.22 -42.98
C SER A 367 4.47 16.46 -44.45
N TYR A 368 4.23 15.37 -45.20
CA TYR A 368 3.81 15.39 -46.60
C TYR A 368 2.74 14.32 -46.84
N VAL A 369 1.83 14.57 -47.78
CA VAL A 369 0.80 13.59 -48.18
C VAL A 369 1.07 13.16 -49.61
N ASP A 370 1.35 11.88 -49.78
CA ASP A 370 1.52 11.24 -51.07
C ASP A 370 0.18 10.67 -51.55
N HIS A 371 -0.29 11.11 -52.72
CA HIS A 371 -1.57 10.74 -53.31
C HIS A 371 -1.43 9.54 -54.26
N VAL A 372 -1.07 8.39 -53.71
CA VAL A 372 -0.95 7.12 -54.45
C VAL A 372 -2.19 6.27 -54.32
N ASP A 373 -2.61 5.65 -55.42
CA ASP A 373 -3.69 4.66 -55.40
C ASP A 373 -3.20 3.37 -54.73
N LEU A 374 -3.49 3.22 -53.43
CA LEU A 374 -3.03 2.10 -52.62
C LEU A 374 -3.92 0.88 -52.88
N LYS A 375 -3.45 -0.03 -53.74
CA LYS A 375 -4.01 -1.39 -53.75
C LYS A 375 -3.63 -2.08 -52.43
N PRO A 376 -4.51 -2.90 -51.83
CA PRO A 376 -4.18 -3.72 -50.67
C PRO A 376 -2.89 -4.52 -50.92
N ASP A 377 -2.04 -4.63 -49.89
CA ASP A 377 -0.77 -5.38 -49.90
C ASP A 377 0.33 -4.77 -50.82
N THR A 378 0.21 -3.50 -51.19
CA THR A 378 1.30 -2.76 -51.87
C THR A 378 2.30 -2.23 -50.85
N GLU A 379 3.60 -2.38 -51.14
CA GLU A 379 4.69 -1.99 -50.25
C GLU A 379 5.64 -0.97 -50.90
N PHE A 380 6.06 0.05 -50.15
CA PHE A 380 6.93 1.13 -50.60
C PHE A 380 8.07 1.42 -49.63
N ASP A 381 9.26 1.72 -50.17
CA ASP A 381 10.34 2.41 -49.45
C ASP A 381 10.21 3.91 -49.70
N TYR A 382 10.13 4.71 -48.64
CA TYR A 382 10.19 6.16 -48.68
C TYR A 382 11.54 6.68 -48.20
N ARG A 383 12.00 7.77 -48.82
CA ARG A 383 13.24 8.47 -48.46
C ARG A 383 12.98 9.97 -48.39
N ILE A 384 13.41 10.60 -47.29
CA ILE A 384 13.50 12.06 -47.18
C ILE A 384 14.96 12.50 -47.16
N THR A 385 15.25 13.54 -47.94
CA THR A 385 16.59 14.07 -48.16
C THR A 385 16.59 15.57 -47.87
N ALA A 386 17.53 16.02 -47.04
CA ALA A 386 17.81 17.42 -46.77
C ALA A 386 19.01 17.89 -47.58
N LEU A 387 18.84 19.01 -48.28
CA LEU A 387 19.82 19.60 -49.19
C LEU A 387 20.27 20.97 -48.69
N LYS A 388 21.55 21.30 -48.91
CA LYS A 388 22.11 22.65 -48.76
C LYS A 388 22.90 22.99 -50.00
N ASN A 389 22.54 24.07 -50.71
CA ASN A 389 23.17 24.46 -51.98
C ASN A 389 23.28 23.28 -52.99
N GLY A 390 22.27 22.41 -53.02
CA GLY A 390 22.24 21.23 -53.88
C GLY A 390 23.03 20.00 -53.40
N GLN A 391 23.77 20.10 -52.29
CA GLN A 391 24.46 18.95 -51.69
C GLN A 391 23.60 18.27 -50.61
N VAL A 392 23.68 16.94 -50.53
CA VAL A 392 23.00 16.15 -49.50
C VAL A 392 23.69 16.36 -48.15
N VAL A 393 22.93 16.91 -47.20
CA VAL A 393 23.38 17.16 -45.82
C VAL A 393 22.69 16.27 -44.81
N GLY A 394 21.65 15.53 -45.21
CA GLY A 394 21.03 14.49 -44.39
C GLY A 394 20.00 13.66 -45.15
N GLU A 395 19.84 12.39 -44.74
CA GLU A 395 18.90 11.45 -45.34
C GLU A 395 18.25 10.58 -44.27
N LYS A 396 17.00 10.16 -44.50
CA LYS A 396 16.32 9.13 -43.69
C LYS A 396 15.35 8.32 -44.55
N THR A 397 15.32 7.02 -44.35
CA THR A 397 14.37 6.11 -45.00
C THR A 397 13.37 5.54 -44.01
N THR A 398 12.21 5.15 -44.53
CA THR A 398 11.18 4.37 -43.84
C THR A 398 10.47 3.49 -44.86
N TRP A 399 9.86 2.41 -44.41
CA TRP A 399 9.05 1.55 -45.28
C TRP A 399 7.57 1.68 -44.90
N PHE A 400 6.68 1.36 -45.83
CA PHE A 400 5.24 1.43 -45.67
C PHE A 400 4.57 0.27 -46.41
N SER A 401 3.64 -0.41 -45.75
CA SER A 401 2.78 -1.43 -46.37
C SER A 401 1.32 -1.02 -46.23
N ALA A 402 0.58 -1.03 -47.34
CA ALA A 402 -0.82 -0.69 -47.38
C ALA A 402 -1.66 -1.79 -46.72
N ALA A 403 -1.99 -1.60 -45.45
CA ALA A 403 -2.74 -2.57 -44.66
C ALA A 403 -4.22 -2.60 -45.08
N ASP A 404 -4.76 -3.80 -45.28
CA ASP A 404 -6.21 -3.99 -45.39
C ASP A 404 -6.88 -3.73 -44.04
N LYS A 405 -7.52 -2.55 -43.91
CA LYS A 405 -8.20 -2.13 -42.67
C LYS A 405 -9.57 -2.78 -42.45
N ARG A 406 -10.04 -3.65 -43.35
CA ARG A 406 -11.32 -4.37 -43.17
C ARG A 406 -11.20 -5.33 -41.98
N ARG A 407 -12.22 -5.35 -41.11
CA ARG A 407 -12.23 -6.25 -39.94
C ARG A 407 -12.71 -7.65 -40.34
N PRO A 408 -12.13 -8.73 -39.79
CA PRO A 408 -12.70 -10.06 -39.95
C PRO A 408 -14.07 -10.14 -39.27
N ALA A 409 -14.98 -10.94 -39.80
CA ALA A 409 -16.28 -11.20 -39.18
C ALA A 409 -16.12 -12.01 -37.87
N ALA A 410 -17.04 -11.80 -36.91
CA ALA A 410 -17.03 -12.53 -35.65
C ALA A 410 -17.38 -14.02 -35.87
N PRO A 411 -16.77 -14.95 -35.12
CA PRO A 411 -17.14 -16.37 -35.19
C PRO A 411 -18.60 -16.57 -34.78
N ILE A 412 -19.26 -17.56 -35.36
CA ILE A 412 -20.67 -17.87 -35.09
C ILE A 412 -20.80 -19.17 -34.29
N ASP A 413 -22.00 -19.42 -33.76
CA ASP A 413 -22.31 -20.62 -32.97
C ASP A 413 -21.38 -20.81 -31.74
N PHE A 414 -20.97 -19.68 -31.13
CA PHE A 414 -20.07 -19.71 -29.98
C PHE A 414 -20.80 -20.19 -28.73
N ARG A 415 -20.31 -21.27 -28.13
CA ARG A 415 -20.83 -21.85 -26.88
C ARG A 415 -19.67 -22.20 -25.97
N ALA A 416 -19.86 -22.07 -24.66
CA ALA A 416 -18.87 -22.44 -23.66
C ALA A 416 -19.55 -23.18 -22.50
N ARG A 417 -18.89 -24.20 -21.96
CA ARG A 417 -19.34 -24.94 -20.77
C ARG A 417 -18.16 -25.30 -19.87
N TYR A 418 -18.44 -25.38 -18.57
CA TYR A 418 -17.50 -25.89 -17.58
C TYR A 418 -17.35 -27.42 -17.71
N VAL A 419 -16.13 -27.91 -17.55
CA VAL A 419 -15.79 -29.34 -17.52
C VAL A 419 -14.75 -29.59 -16.43
N GLU A 420 -14.97 -30.61 -15.61
CA GLU A 420 -14.03 -31.08 -14.59
C GLU A 420 -13.36 -32.37 -15.07
N LYS A 421 -12.04 -32.48 -14.95
CA LYS A 421 -11.28 -33.68 -15.29
C LYS A 421 -10.20 -33.92 -14.22
N GLY A 422 -10.48 -34.84 -13.29
CA GLY A 422 -9.64 -35.01 -12.10
C GLY A 422 -9.61 -33.72 -11.27
N ASP A 423 -8.43 -33.33 -10.80
CA ASP A 423 -8.25 -32.11 -9.99
C ASP A 423 -8.20 -30.82 -10.82
N LYS A 424 -8.32 -30.92 -12.15
CA LYS A 424 -8.21 -29.79 -13.09
C LYS A 424 -9.57 -29.34 -13.60
N GLN A 425 -9.69 -28.02 -13.76
CA GLN A 425 -10.88 -27.35 -14.28
C GLN A 425 -10.64 -26.87 -15.71
N PHE A 426 -11.60 -27.10 -16.60
CA PHE A 426 -11.53 -26.72 -18.01
C PHE A 426 -12.77 -25.95 -18.44
N ILE A 427 -12.61 -25.09 -19.45
CA ILE A 427 -13.70 -24.58 -20.27
C ILE A 427 -13.64 -25.26 -21.63
N ALA A 428 -14.70 -26.00 -21.95
CA ALA A 428 -14.91 -26.52 -23.30
C ALA A 428 -15.69 -25.49 -24.10
N VAL A 429 -15.15 -25.08 -25.25
CA VAL A 429 -15.78 -24.14 -26.17
C VAL A 429 -16.04 -24.77 -27.53
N HIS A 430 -17.09 -24.31 -28.18
CA HIS A 430 -17.43 -24.60 -29.56
C HIS A 430 -17.62 -23.30 -30.34
N PHE A 431 -17.13 -23.22 -31.57
CA PHE A 431 -17.45 -22.13 -32.51
C PHE A 431 -17.20 -22.53 -33.96
N LYS A 432 -17.76 -21.74 -34.89
CA LYS A 432 -17.60 -21.86 -36.34
C LYS A 432 -17.06 -20.57 -36.95
N PRO A 433 -16.27 -20.64 -38.03
CA PRO A 433 -15.91 -19.46 -38.81
C PRO A 433 -17.17 -18.86 -39.47
N ALA A 434 -17.19 -17.54 -39.67
CA ALA A 434 -18.28 -16.89 -40.39
C ALA A 434 -18.30 -17.31 -41.88
N PRO A 435 -19.47 -17.63 -42.49
CA PRO A 435 -19.55 -18.13 -43.87
C PRO A 435 -19.10 -17.12 -44.92
N GLU A 436 -19.40 -15.84 -44.69
CA GLU A 436 -19.10 -14.72 -45.59
C GLU A 436 -18.32 -13.67 -44.81
N THR A 437 -17.00 -13.69 -44.96
CA THR A 437 -16.13 -12.69 -44.32
C THR A 437 -15.46 -11.84 -45.40
N PRO A 438 -15.52 -10.50 -45.30
CA PRO A 438 -14.81 -9.59 -46.20
C PRO A 438 -13.30 -9.85 -46.27
N VAL A 439 -12.75 -10.43 -45.20
CA VAL A 439 -11.35 -10.82 -45.06
C VAL A 439 -11.23 -12.02 -44.10
N ALA A 440 -10.55 -13.09 -44.53
CA ALA A 440 -10.33 -14.27 -43.69
C ALA A 440 -9.45 -13.95 -42.46
N PRO A 441 -9.79 -14.44 -41.25
CA PRO A 441 -8.93 -14.29 -40.07
C PRO A 441 -7.70 -15.20 -40.12
N GLU A 442 -6.65 -14.80 -39.41
CA GLU A 442 -5.42 -15.58 -39.18
C GLU A 442 -5.53 -16.46 -37.94
N SER A 443 -6.20 -15.96 -36.90
CA SER A 443 -6.43 -16.71 -35.66
C SER A 443 -7.72 -16.32 -34.95
N TYR A 444 -8.13 -17.14 -34.00
CA TYR A 444 -9.20 -16.86 -33.06
C TYR A 444 -8.64 -16.80 -31.65
N LYS A 445 -8.85 -15.67 -30.97
CA LYS A 445 -8.38 -15.46 -29.61
C LYS A 445 -9.51 -15.62 -28.61
N LEU A 446 -9.36 -16.57 -27.71
CA LEU A 446 -10.20 -16.77 -26.55
C LEU A 446 -9.65 -15.96 -25.37
N SER A 447 -10.53 -15.34 -24.61
CA SER A 447 -10.20 -14.65 -23.37
C SER A 447 -11.22 -14.99 -22.29
N VAL A 448 -10.74 -15.35 -21.10
CA VAL A 448 -11.57 -15.65 -19.94
C VAL A 448 -11.42 -14.53 -18.93
N PHE A 449 -12.53 -13.95 -18.52
CA PHE A 449 -12.57 -12.80 -17.62
C PHE A 449 -13.26 -13.13 -16.31
N HIS A 450 -12.78 -12.52 -15.23
CA HIS A 450 -13.51 -12.36 -13.98
C HIS A 450 -13.53 -10.89 -13.59
N GLY A 451 -14.72 -10.27 -13.66
CA GLY A 451 -14.82 -8.82 -13.54
C GLY A 451 -14.03 -8.12 -14.64
N LYS A 452 -12.96 -7.39 -14.25
CA LYS A 452 -12.07 -6.69 -15.19
C LYS A 452 -10.75 -7.43 -15.46
N GLU A 453 -10.51 -8.54 -14.75
CA GLU A 453 -9.26 -9.28 -14.83
C GLU A 453 -9.33 -10.35 -15.91
N VAL A 454 -8.24 -10.52 -16.67
CA VAL A 454 -8.08 -11.60 -17.65
C VAL A 454 -7.39 -12.77 -16.96
N TRP A 455 -8.05 -13.91 -16.90
CA TRP A 455 -7.52 -15.11 -16.25
C TRP A 455 -6.93 -16.12 -17.21
N GLY A 456 -7.41 -16.16 -18.45
CA GLY A 456 -6.94 -17.13 -19.42
C GLY A 456 -6.94 -16.55 -20.82
N LEU A 457 -5.90 -16.86 -21.58
CA LEU A 457 -5.80 -16.56 -23.00
C LEU A 457 -5.57 -17.87 -23.76
N GLY A 458 -6.45 -18.11 -24.73
CA GLY A 458 -6.33 -19.21 -25.68
C GLY A 458 -6.22 -18.66 -27.08
N GLU A 459 -5.48 -19.32 -27.96
CA GLU A 459 -5.42 -18.96 -29.37
C GLU A 459 -5.53 -20.21 -30.23
N VAL A 460 -6.38 -20.13 -31.25
CA VAL A 460 -6.60 -21.19 -32.23
C VAL A 460 -6.28 -20.61 -33.60
N ASP A 461 -5.29 -21.18 -34.27
CA ASP A 461 -4.96 -20.88 -35.66
C ASP A 461 -6.19 -21.10 -36.56
N ALA A 462 -6.55 -20.09 -37.36
CA ALA A 462 -7.73 -20.15 -38.21
C ALA A 462 -7.64 -21.27 -39.26
N ALA A 463 -6.43 -21.63 -39.70
CA ALA A 463 -6.21 -22.74 -40.63
C ALA A 463 -6.60 -24.11 -40.03
N LYS A 464 -6.67 -24.21 -38.70
CA LYS A 464 -7.04 -25.44 -37.97
C LYS A 464 -8.53 -25.51 -37.64
N VAL A 465 -9.33 -24.50 -38.00
CA VAL A 465 -10.77 -24.46 -37.68
C VAL A 465 -11.59 -24.91 -38.91
N PRO A 466 -12.23 -26.09 -38.89
CA PRO A 466 -13.08 -26.56 -39.97
C PRO A 466 -14.29 -25.63 -40.17
N LYS A 467 -14.86 -25.61 -41.39
CA LYS A 467 -16.09 -24.87 -41.68
C LYS A 467 -17.27 -25.31 -40.79
N GLN A 468 -17.28 -26.58 -40.40
CA GLN A 468 -18.28 -27.16 -39.50
C GLN A 468 -18.06 -26.78 -38.02
N GLY A 469 -16.95 -26.13 -37.69
CA GLY A 469 -16.59 -25.69 -36.36
C GLY A 469 -15.59 -26.58 -35.65
N ILE A 470 -15.10 -26.11 -34.51
CA ILE A 470 -14.12 -26.80 -33.67
C ILE A 470 -14.60 -26.87 -32.23
N ASN A 471 -14.22 -27.95 -31.53
CA ASN A 471 -14.29 -28.02 -30.08
C ASN A 471 -12.89 -27.88 -29.52
N ALA A 472 -12.71 -26.95 -28.59
CA ALA A 472 -11.44 -26.72 -27.92
C ALA A 472 -11.65 -26.68 -26.40
N GLU A 473 -10.66 -27.14 -25.65
CA GLU A 473 -10.68 -27.10 -24.20
C GLU A 473 -9.51 -26.25 -23.69
N PHE A 474 -9.80 -25.39 -22.72
CA PHE A 474 -8.83 -24.51 -22.12
C PHE A 474 -8.82 -24.73 -20.61
N GLU A 475 -7.67 -25.08 -20.06
CA GLU A 475 -7.48 -25.24 -18.62
C GLU A 475 -7.66 -23.88 -17.92
N LEU A 476 -8.44 -23.86 -16.84
CA LEU A 476 -8.61 -22.69 -16.00
C LEU A 476 -7.50 -22.66 -14.95
N PRO A 477 -6.73 -21.55 -14.85
CA PRO A 477 -5.61 -21.46 -13.91
C PRO A 477 -6.04 -21.19 -12.46
N VAL A 478 -7.33 -21.22 -12.15
CA VAL A 478 -7.86 -20.87 -10.83
C VAL A 478 -8.81 -21.93 -10.31
N SER A 479 -8.88 -22.06 -8.99
CA SER A 479 -9.93 -22.80 -8.30
C SER A 479 -11.27 -22.05 -8.40
N GLY A 480 -12.36 -22.79 -8.60
CA GLY A 480 -13.67 -22.22 -8.92
C GLY A 480 -14.38 -21.48 -7.78
N GLY A 481 -15.71 -21.41 -7.87
CA GLY A 481 -16.60 -20.64 -6.99
C GLY A 481 -16.89 -19.24 -7.54
N LYS A 482 -16.80 -19.04 -8.87
CA LYS A 482 -16.76 -17.69 -9.46
C LYS A 482 -17.52 -17.62 -10.78
N ASP A 483 -18.16 -16.49 -11.02
CA ASP A 483 -18.74 -16.16 -12.32
C ASP A 483 -17.65 -15.64 -13.25
N ILE A 484 -17.59 -16.18 -14.45
CA ILE A 484 -16.64 -15.79 -15.49
C ILE A 484 -17.37 -15.41 -16.78
N GLU A 485 -16.73 -14.56 -17.58
CA GLU A 485 -17.14 -14.24 -18.94
C GLU A 485 -16.10 -14.77 -19.91
N VAL A 486 -16.51 -15.69 -20.79
CA VAL A 486 -15.66 -16.24 -21.84
C VAL A 486 -15.97 -15.52 -23.13
N GLN A 487 -14.93 -15.08 -23.82
CA GLN A 487 -15.02 -14.26 -25.00
C GLN A 487 -14.15 -14.83 -26.11
N ILE A 488 -14.63 -14.75 -27.35
CA ILE A 488 -13.84 -15.08 -28.54
C ILE A 488 -13.87 -13.94 -29.56
N LYS A 489 -12.75 -13.71 -30.24
CA LYS A 489 -12.62 -12.78 -31.38
C LYS A 489 -11.87 -13.44 -32.52
N ALA A 490 -12.20 -13.07 -33.76
CA ALA A 490 -11.36 -13.34 -34.92
C ALA A 490 -10.30 -12.22 -35.06
N ILE A 491 -9.06 -12.59 -35.38
CA ILE A 491 -7.91 -11.69 -35.49
C ILE A 491 -7.32 -11.79 -36.90
N ARG A 492 -6.96 -10.64 -37.49
CA ARG A 492 -6.14 -10.55 -38.70
C ARG A 492 -5.28 -9.29 -38.63
N ASN A 493 -3.97 -9.43 -38.74
CA ASN A 493 -3.03 -8.32 -38.57
C ASN A 493 -3.34 -7.50 -37.30
N TRP A 494 -3.55 -6.19 -37.44
CA TRP A 494 -3.88 -5.26 -36.34
C TRP A 494 -5.39 -5.11 -36.08
N THR A 495 -6.23 -5.86 -36.79
CA THR A 495 -7.70 -5.76 -36.69
C THR A 495 -8.30 -6.98 -36.00
N GLN A 496 -9.46 -6.78 -35.37
CA GLN A 496 -10.20 -7.82 -34.67
C GLN A 496 -11.69 -7.65 -34.92
N SER A 497 -12.43 -8.76 -34.91
CA SER A 497 -13.89 -8.74 -34.95
C SER A 497 -14.47 -8.14 -33.66
N GLU A 498 -15.77 -7.83 -33.70
CA GLU A 498 -16.53 -7.67 -32.47
C GLU A 498 -16.49 -8.98 -31.64
N PRO A 499 -16.46 -8.89 -30.31
CA PRO A 499 -16.36 -10.07 -29.46
C PRO A 499 -17.70 -10.77 -29.28
N VAL A 500 -17.68 -12.10 -29.36
CA VAL A 500 -18.80 -12.94 -28.92
C VAL A 500 -18.54 -13.43 -27.51
N ARG A 501 -19.55 -13.35 -26.64
CA ARG A 501 -19.40 -13.57 -25.19
C ARG A 501 -20.39 -14.59 -24.67
N VAL A 502 -19.95 -15.41 -23.71
CA VAL A 502 -20.77 -16.36 -22.96
C VAL A 502 -20.41 -16.23 -21.48
N LYS A 503 -21.41 -16.07 -20.61
CA LYS A 503 -21.21 -16.08 -19.16
C LYS A 503 -21.44 -17.48 -18.62
N LEU A 504 -20.58 -17.92 -17.72
CA LEU A 504 -20.71 -19.22 -17.06
C LEU A 504 -20.19 -19.15 -15.63
N HIS A 505 -20.72 -20.05 -14.79
CA HIS A 505 -20.29 -20.19 -13.41
C HIS A 505 -19.34 -21.37 -13.28
N VAL A 506 -18.19 -21.16 -12.65
CA VAL A 506 -17.23 -22.22 -12.30
C VAL A 506 -17.50 -22.63 -10.86
N PRO A 507 -17.92 -23.87 -10.55
CA PRO A 507 -18.18 -24.33 -9.19
C PRO A 507 -16.93 -24.35 -8.30
N ALA A 508 -17.07 -24.06 -7.01
CA ALA A 508 -15.97 -24.17 -6.04
C ALA A 508 -15.49 -25.64 -5.93
N GLN A 509 -14.18 -25.88 -6.07
CA GLN A 509 -13.62 -27.23 -5.88
C GLN A 509 -13.67 -27.66 -4.41
N GLU A 510 -13.27 -26.74 -3.54
CA GLU A 510 -13.27 -26.91 -2.09
C GLU A 510 -13.94 -25.70 -1.45
N LEU A 511 -14.61 -25.95 -0.32
CA LEU A 511 -15.15 -24.91 0.53
C LEU A 511 -14.27 -24.80 1.78
N PRO A 512 -13.86 -23.58 2.17
CA PRO A 512 -13.09 -23.37 3.38
C PRO A 512 -13.87 -23.81 4.62
N GLU A 513 -13.14 -24.09 5.69
CA GLU A 513 -13.71 -24.41 6.98
C GLU A 513 -14.52 -23.22 7.56
N VAL A 514 -15.66 -23.51 8.20
CA VAL A 514 -16.46 -22.51 8.90
C VAL A 514 -15.80 -22.09 10.22
N LYS A 515 -15.60 -20.80 10.47
CA LYS A 515 -14.91 -20.32 11.67
C LYS A 515 -15.90 -19.91 12.76
N VAL A 516 -16.05 -20.72 13.81
CA VAL A 516 -16.94 -20.40 14.94
C VAL A 516 -16.31 -19.35 15.85
N LYS A 517 -16.80 -18.11 15.76
CA LYS A 517 -16.31 -16.95 16.52
C LYS A 517 -16.60 -17.08 18.01
N SER A 518 -17.87 -17.29 18.36
CA SER A 518 -18.31 -17.38 19.76
C SER A 518 -19.56 -18.25 19.88
N VAL A 519 -19.75 -18.77 21.08
CA VAL A 519 -21.00 -19.41 21.50
C VAL A 519 -21.40 -18.68 22.77
N THR A 520 -22.58 -18.06 22.76
CA THR A 520 -23.09 -17.28 23.89
C THR A 520 -24.41 -17.86 24.37
N GLU A 521 -24.86 -17.44 25.55
CA GLU A 521 -26.17 -17.82 26.06
C GLU A 521 -27.29 -17.33 25.12
N GLY A 522 -28.34 -18.13 25.00
CA GLY A 522 -29.52 -17.80 24.21
C GLY A 522 -30.49 -16.86 24.93
N PRO A 523 -31.63 -16.54 24.30
CA PRO A 523 -32.74 -15.82 24.95
C PRO A 523 -33.29 -16.56 26.18
N PHE A 524 -33.07 -17.86 26.25
CA PHE A 524 -33.32 -18.71 27.40
C PHE A 524 -32.02 -19.42 27.79
N ALA A 525 -31.85 -19.72 29.09
CA ALA A 525 -30.64 -20.35 29.62
C ALA A 525 -30.43 -21.78 29.06
N ASP A 526 -31.51 -22.42 28.60
CA ASP A 526 -31.49 -23.72 27.92
C ASP A 526 -31.11 -23.63 26.43
N GLN A 527 -30.64 -22.49 25.95
CA GLN A 527 -30.24 -22.27 24.56
C GLN A 527 -28.87 -21.63 24.48
N CYS A 528 -28.23 -21.79 23.33
CA CYS A 528 -27.06 -21.02 22.95
C CYS A 528 -27.26 -20.32 21.60
N VAL A 529 -26.59 -19.19 21.41
CA VAL A 529 -26.41 -18.57 20.10
C VAL A 529 -25.00 -18.86 19.62
N ILE A 530 -24.90 -19.50 18.46
CA ILE A 530 -23.63 -19.80 17.81
C ILE A 530 -23.38 -18.71 16.78
N HIS A 531 -22.26 -18.00 16.89
CA HIS A 531 -21.83 -16.98 15.94
C HIS A 531 -20.62 -17.49 15.15
N TRP A 532 -20.65 -17.34 13.84
CA TRP A 532 -19.55 -17.75 12.97
C TRP A 532 -19.23 -16.71 11.89
N GLU A 533 -18.02 -16.83 11.37
CA GLU A 533 -17.53 -16.07 10.23
C GLU A 533 -17.29 -17.01 9.05
N TYR A 534 -17.58 -16.51 7.85
CA TYR A 534 -17.40 -17.25 6.62
C TYR A 534 -17.20 -16.27 5.47
N GLU A 535 -16.26 -16.58 4.59
CA GLU A 535 -15.97 -15.77 3.42
C GLU A 535 -17.15 -15.74 2.44
N ASN A 536 -17.17 -14.71 1.60
CA ASN A 536 -18.24 -14.56 0.62
C ASN A 536 -17.93 -15.40 -0.61
N ILE A 537 -18.54 -16.59 -0.69
CA ILE A 537 -18.41 -17.49 -1.84
C ILE A 537 -19.67 -17.37 -2.70
N PRO A 538 -19.56 -16.95 -3.98
CA PRO A 538 -20.69 -16.74 -4.90
C PRO A 538 -21.67 -17.93 -5.05
N ASP A 539 -21.17 -19.16 -4.97
CA ASP A 539 -21.98 -20.38 -5.05
C ASP A 539 -22.32 -20.98 -3.70
N LEU A 540 -22.14 -20.26 -2.60
CA LEU A 540 -22.63 -20.70 -1.30
C LEU A 540 -24.16 -20.82 -1.33
N LYS A 541 -24.66 -22.00 -0.93
CA LYS A 541 -26.08 -22.28 -0.75
C LYS A 541 -26.52 -22.01 0.68
N GLY A 542 -25.68 -22.34 1.67
CA GLY A 542 -25.99 -22.15 3.07
C GLY A 542 -25.10 -22.94 4.01
N PHE A 543 -25.59 -23.17 5.24
CA PHE A 543 -24.85 -23.85 6.31
C PHE A 543 -25.66 -24.99 6.92
N ARG A 544 -24.99 -26.00 7.47
CA ARG A 544 -25.58 -27.04 8.31
C ARG A 544 -24.93 -27.01 9.68
N ILE A 545 -25.75 -27.15 10.72
CA ILE A 545 -25.29 -27.19 12.11
C ILE A 545 -25.61 -28.55 12.70
N TYR A 546 -24.64 -29.10 13.43
CA TYR A 546 -24.74 -30.34 14.17
C TYR A 546 -24.44 -30.07 15.65
N ILE A 547 -25.26 -30.64 16.52
CA ILE A 547 -25.04 -30.68 17.97
C ILE A 547 -24.93 -32.15 18.34
N ASP A 548 -23.82 -32.56 18.96
CA ASP A 548 -23.52 -33.94 19.34
C ASP A 548 -23.70 -34.93 18.17
N GLY A 549 -23.26 -34.51 16.98
CA GLY A 549 -23.35 -35.29 15.74
C GLY A 549 -24.73 -35.31 15.08
N LYS A 550 -25.79 -34.79 15.73
CA LYS A 550 -27.14 -34.70 15.14
C LYS A 550 -27.33 -33.39 14.40
N ARG A 551 -27.77 -33.46 13.13
CA ARG A 551 -28.09 -32.28 12.33
C ARG A 551 -29.33 -31.57 12.89
N VAL A 552 -29.17 -30.31 13.30
CA VAL A 552 -30.21 -29.48 13.93
C VAL A 552 -30.65 -28.30 13.05
N ALA A 553 -29.83 -27.92 12.07
CA ALA A 553 -30.17 -26.91 11.07
C ALA A 553 -29.52 -27.26 9.72
N ASP A 554 -30.10 -26.77 8.63
CA ASP A 554 -29.67 -27.06 7.27
C ASP A 554 -29.66 -25.84 6.34
N GLU A 555 -29.19 -26.01 5.11
CA GLU A 555 -29.03 -24.91 4.17
C GLU A 555 -30.37 -24.32 3.66
N LYS A 556 -31.51 -24.96 3.95
CA LYS A 556 -32.84 -24.43 3.64
C LYS A 556 -33.26 -23.39 4.69
N THR A 557 -32.85 -23.61 5.93
CA THR A 557 -33.11 -22.73 7.08
C THR A 557 -32.00 -21.69 7.29
N LEU A 558 -30.75 -22.04 6.94
CA LEU A 558 -29.56 -21.21 7.08
C LEU A 558 -28.99 -20.88 5.70
N GLY A 559 -29.52 -19.82 5.09
CA GLY A 559 -29.05 -19.33 3.80
C GLY A 559 -27.60 -18.78 3.82
N PRO A 560 -27.06 -18.37 2.67
CA PRO A 560 -25.63 -18.04 2.51
C PRO A 560 -25.17 -16.82 3.34
N LYS A 561 -26.12 -15.97 3.75
CA LYS A 561 -25.86 -14.78 4.59
C LYS A 561 -25.96 -15.06 6.09
N ALA A 562 -26.37 -16.26 6.51
CA ALA A 562 -26.47 -16.59 7.93
C ALA A 562 -25.07 -16.57 8.59
N ARG A 563 -24.97 -15.90 9.73
CA ARG A 563 -23.74 -15.80 10.55
C ARG A 563 -23.99 -16.07 12.04
N GLN A 564 -25.24 -16.39 12.35
CA GLN A 564 -25.66 -16.79 13.68
C GLN A 564 -26.85 -17.73 13.61
N TRP A 565 -27.00 -18.57 14.62
CA TRP A 565 -28.17 -19.42 14.81
C TRP A 565 -28.37 -19.68 16.30
N THR A 566 -29.63 -19.66 16.71
CA THR A 566 -30.04 -19.95 18.10
C THR A 566 -30.54 -21.37 18.17
N SER A 567 -30.01 -22.14 19.13
CA SER A 567 -30.40 -23.53 19.31
C SER A 567 -31.85 -23.69 19.76
N GLY A 568 -32.41 -24.88 19.56
CA GLY A 568 -33.56 -25.33 20.34
C GLY A 568 -33.18 -25.52 21.83
N PRO A 569 -34.14 -25.87 22.69
CA PRO A 569 -33.86 -26.26 24.08
C PRO A 569 -32.82 -27.37 24.17
N LEU A 570 -31.83 -27.18 25.02
CA LEU A 570 -30.74 -28.09 25.31
C LEU A 570 -30.76 -28.50 26.78
N LYS A 571 -30.18 -29.65 27.08
CA LYS A 571 -30.09 -30.13 28.46
C LYS A 571 -29.11 -29.27 29.25
N PHE A 572 -29.47 -28.97 30.50
CA PHE A 572 -28.59 -28.27 31.42
C PHE A 572 -27.48 -29.18 31.97
N ASP A 573 -26.38 -28.55 32.36
CA ASP A 573 -25.21 -29.15 33.00
C ASP A 573 -24.49 -30.19 32.14
N THR A 574 -24.67 -30.09 30.81
CA THR A 574 -24.03 -30.94 29.80
C THR A 574 -23.14 -30.13 28.88
N ASP A 575 -22.03 -30.75 28.46
CA ASP A 575 -21.16 -30.23 27.41
C ASP A 575 -21.67 -30.72 26.06
N ILE A 576 -21.82 -29.81 25.10
CA ILE A 576 -22.27 -30.12 23.74
C ILE A 576 -21.14 -29.89 22.73
N ASP A 577 -21.01 -30.78 21.75
CA ASP A 577 -20.10 -30.61 20.61
C ASP A 577 -20.83 -29.91 19.45
N ILE A 578 -20.29 -28.76 19.03
CA ILE A 578 -20.87 -27.94 17.96
C ILE A 578 -20.02 -28.07 16.71
N ARG A 579 -20.67 -28.54 15.63
CA ARG A 579 -20.07 -28.60 14.29
C ARG A 579 -20.89 -27.83 13.27
N ILE A 580 -20.21 -27.11 12.38
CA ILE A 580 -20.80 -26.37 11.27
C ILE A 580 -20.04 -26.71 10.00
N GLU A 581 -20.78 -26.93 8.92
CA GLU A 581 -20.25 -27.07 7.55
C GLU A 581 -20.99 -26.12 6.60
N ALA A 582 -20.30 -25.67 5.56
CA ALA A 582 -20.86 -24.90 4.47
C ALA A 582 -21.25 -25.82 3.30
N VAL A 583 -22.28 -25.42 2.56
CA VAL A 583 -22.83 -26.18 1.43
C VAL A 583 -22.86 -25.30 0.19
N SER A 584 -22.31 -25.75 -0.93
CA SER A 584 -22.40 -25.04 -2.23
C SER A 584 -23.70 -25.37 -2.96
N LYS A 585 -24.07 -24.55 -3.95
CA LYS A 585 -25.21 -24.78 -4.85
C LYS A 585 -25.06 -26.07 -5.65
N TYR A 586 -23.82 -26.54 -5.83
CA TYR A 586 -23.46 -27.76 -6.56
C TYR A 586 -23.24 -28.97 -5.64
N GLY A 587 -23.54 -28.85 -4.34
CA GLY A 587 -23.50 -29.98 -3.41
C GLY A 587 -22.15 -30.31 -2.78
N LYS A 588 -21.12 -29.47 -3.00
CA LYS A 588 -19.84 -29.58 -2.29
C LYS A 588 -20.01 -29.15 -0.84
N LEU A 589 -19.29 -29.80 0.07
CA LEU A 589 -19.31 -29.55 1.52
C LEU A 589 -17.93 -29.06 1.96
N SER A 590 -17.89 -28.14 2.93
CA SER A 590 -16.65 -27.85 3.65
C SER A 590 -16.31 -28.97 4.63
N SER A 591 -15.08 -29.00 5.12
CA SER A 591 -14.80 -29.67 6.38
C SER A 591 -15.62 -29.05 7.52
N TYR A 592 -15.83 -29.81 8.59
CA TYR A 592 -16.34 -29.26 9.84
C TYR A 592 -15.36 -28.23 10.40
N ASN A 593 -15.88 -27.26 11.15
CA ASN A 593 -15.04 -26.48 12.04
C ASN A 593 -14.23 -27.40 12.98
N SER A 594 -13.11 -26.88 13.48
CA SER A 594 -12.14 -27.50 14.41
C SER A 594 -12.69 -28.03 15.75
N GLY A 595 -14.01 -28.21 15.88
CA GLY A 595 -14.70 -28.68 17.08
C GLY A 595 -14.80 -27.57 18.12
N LYS A 596 -16.01 -27.32 18.62
CA LYS A 596 -16.20 -26.37 19.72
C LYS A 596 -17.15 -26.95 20.74
N THR A 597 -16.60 -27.25 21.91
CA THR A 597 -17.40 -27.71 23.05
C THR A 597 -17.95 -26.51 23.81
N TYR A 598 -19.22 -26.56 24.17
CA TYR A 598 -19.88 -25.53 24.98
C TYR A 598 -20.69 -26.15 26.10
N ARG A 599 -20.55 -25.64 27.32
CA ARG A 599 -21.28 -26.12 28.49
C ARG A 599 -22.57 -25.33 28.69
N ILE A 600 -23.72 -26.00 28.58
CA ILE A 600 -25.01 -25.41 28.96
C ILE A 600 -25.09 -25.42 30.48
N SER A 601 -25.05 -24.26 31.10
CA SER A 601 -24.99 -24.15 32.57
C SER A 601 -26.29 -23.58 33.11
N ARG A 602 -26.73 -24.07 34.28
CA ARG A 602 -27.82 -23.41 35.01
C ARG A 602 -27.33 -22.06 35.55
N PRO A 603 -28.16 -21.02 35.49
CA PRO A 603 -27.87 -19.77 36.18
C PRO A 603 -27.95 -19.98 37.70
N ASN A 604 -27.38 -19.04 38.45
CA ASN A 604 -27.38 -19.10 39.91
C ASN A 604 -28.80 -19.25 40.48
N ARG A 605 -28.90 -20.04 41.56
CA ARG A 605 -30.15 -20.32 42.28
C ARG A 605 -30.88 -19.02 42.62
N SER A 606 -32.14 -18.91 42.18
CA SER A 606 -33.00 -17.74 42.44
C SER A 606 -34.23 -18.15 43.22
N GLU A 607 -34.29 -17.79 44.51
CA GLU A 607 -35.44 -18.06 45.37
C GLU A 607 -36.75 -17.50 44.81
N LYS A 608 -36.69 -16.34 44.15
CA LYS A 608 -37.85 -15.72 43.50
C LYS A 608 -38.42 -16.61 42.40
N ASN A 609 -37.55 -17.17 41.56
CA ASN A 609 -37.97 -18.04 40.45
C ASN A 609 -38.45 -19.40 40.96
N ILE A 610 -37.82 -19.94 42.01
CA ILE A 610 -38.27 -21.17 42.67
C ILE A 610 -39.69 -21.01 43.20
N ARG A 611 -39.98 -19.95 43.98
CA ARG A 611 -41.34 -19.67 44.48
C ARG A 611 -42.34 -19.39 43.37
N ALA A 612 -41.91 -18.79 42.27
CA ALA A 612 -42.76 -18.58 41.11
C ALA A 612 -43.09 -19.91 40.41
N LEU A 613 -42.14 -20.85 40.38
CA LEU A 613 -42.32 -22.18 39.81
C LEU A 613 -43.28 -23.00 40.67
N GLU A 614 -43.18 -22.91 41.99
CA GLU A 614 -44.14 -23.49 42.95
C GLU A 614 -45.57 -23.07 42.65
N LYS A 615 -45.84 -21.76 42.61
CA LYS A 615 -47.17 -21.23 42.30
C LYS A 615 -47.66 -21.68 40.91
N ALA A 616 -46.78 -21.72 39.93
CA ALA A 616 -47.13 -22.14 38.58
C ALA A 616 -47.49 -23.63 38.52
N VAL A 617 -46.77 -24.49 39.26
CA VAL A 617 -47.08 -25.93 39.35
C VAL A 617 -48.40 -26.16 40.10
N GLU A 618 -48.61 -25.49 41.23
CA GLU A 618 -49.85 -25.58 42.00
C GLU A 618 -51.08 -25.11 41.22
N ALA A 619 -50.94 -24.04 40.43
CA ALA A 619 -52.00 -23.52 39.57
C ALA A 619 -52.12 -24.26 38.22
N ASN A 620 -51.26 -25.25 37.95
CA ASN A 620 -51.10 -25.90 36.64
C ASN A 620 -50.92 -24.90 35.48
N ASP A 621 -50.25 -23.78 35.72
CA ASP A 621 -49.89 -22.79 34.71
C ASP A 621 -48.65 -23.28 33.93
N LEU A 622 -48.92 -24.12 32.92
CA LEU A 622 -47.91 -24.72 32.07
C LEU A 622 -47.03 -23.68 31.37
N LYS A 623 -47.58 -22.52 31.00
CA LYS A 623 -46.86 -21.48 30.26
C LYS A 623 -45.82 -20.82 31.15
N THR A 624 -46.20 -20.46 32.37
CA THR A 624 -45.30 -19.84 33.35
C THR A 624 -44.26 -20.84 33.84
N ALA A 625 -44.65 -22.08 34.15
CA ALA A 625 -43.72 -23.14 34.54
C ALA A 625 -42.69 -23.41 33.45
N LYS A 626 -43.12 -23.56 32.18
CA LYS A 626 -42.20 -23.74 31.05
C LYS A 626 -41.22 -22.58 30.94
N ARG A 627 -41.69 -21.33 31.05
CA ARG A 627 -40.81 -20.16 31.01
C ARG A 627 -39.76 -20.19 32.12
N LEU A 628 -40.14 -20.51 33.37
CA LEU A 628 -39.25 -20.54 34.52
C LEU A 628 -38.18 -21.64 34.41
N LEU A 629 -38.57 -22.83 33.96
CA LEU A 629 -37.65 -23.95 33.72
C LEU A 629 -36.63 -23.61 32.61
N ARG A 630 -37.08 -22.95 31.53
CA ARG A 630 -36.21 -22.45 30.46
C ARG A 630 -35.24 -21.36 30.88
N MET A 631 -35.61 -20.58 31.89
CA MET A 631 -34.69 -19.64 32.56
C MET A 631 -33.75 -20.34 33.56
N GLY A 632 -33.73 -21.68 33.58
CA GLY A 632 -32.80 -22.47 34.37
C GLY A 632 -33.22 -22.75 35.81
N THR A 633 -34.47 -22.43 36.18
CA THR A 633 -35.00 -22.82 37.50
C THR A 633 -35.00 -24.34 37.61
N ASP A 634 -34.31 -24.86 38.62
CA ASP A 634 -34.22 -26.30 38.83
C ASP A 634 -35.51 -26.83 39.48
N PRO A 635 -36.26 -27.76 38.84
CA PRO A 635 -37.45 -28.34 39.45
C PRO A 635 -37.14 -29.18 40.70
N ARG A 636 -35.87 -29.51 40.98
CA ARG A 636 -35.43 -30.20 42.20
C ARG A 636 -35.29 -29.27 43.41
N ASP A 637 -35.16 -27.96 43.17
CA ASP A 637 -35.10 -26.94 44.24
C ASP A 637 -36.48 -26.56 44.77
N TYR A 638 -37.54 -27.20 44.26
CA TYR A 638 -38.92 -27.01 44.68
C TYR A 638 -39.06 -27.25 46.18
N ALA A 639 -39.39 -26.19 46.93
CA ALA A 639 -39.48 -26.23 48.39
C ALA A 639 -40.91 -26.48 48.88
N GLY A 640 -41.85 -26.73 47.96
CA GLY A 640 -43.20 -27.14 48.30
C GLY A 640 -43.23 -28.45 49.09
N ARG A 641 -44.39 -28.74 49.69
CA ARG A 641 -44.57 -29.90 50.59
C ARG A 641 -44.23 -31.25 49.95
N PHE A 642 -44.37 -31.33 48.62
CA PHE A 642 -43.96 -32.45 47.80
C PHE A 642 -43.09 -31.92 46.66
N GLY A 643 -42.23 -32.74 46.07
CA GLY A 643 -41.50 -32.39 44.86
C GLY A 643 -42.44 -31.88 43.74
N ALA A 644 -41.89 -31.09 42.82
CA ALA A 644 -42.65 -30.45 41.74
C ALA A 644 -43.45 -31.47 40.92
N VAL A 645 -42.81 -32.61 40.58
CA VAL A 645 -43.40 -33.67 39.76
C VAL A 645 -44.58 -34.32 40.48
N ASP A 646 -44.45 -34.63 41.77
CA ASP A 646 -45.52 -35.26 42.55
C ASP A 646 -46.68 -34.29 42.79
N THR A 647 -46.40 -33.01 43.01
CA THR A 647 -47.44 -31.98 43.14
C THR A 647 -48.29 -31.91 41.88
N ALA A 648 -47.66 -31.89 40.70
CA ALA A 648 -48.36 -31.93 39.42
C ALA A 648 -49.13 -33.25 39.21
N ALA A 649 -48.53 -34.39 39.58
CA ALA A 649 -49.15 -35.70 39.43
C ALA A 649 -50.40 -35.87 40.31
N LEU A 650 -50.34 -35.39 41.56
CA LEU A 650 -51.49 -35.37 42.48
C LEU A 650 -52.63 -34.50 41.98
N ALA A 651 -52.32 -33.39 41.30
CA ALA A 651 -53.30 -32.53 40.66
C ALA A 651 -53.85 -33.10 39.34
N GLY A 652 -53.39 -34.28 38.89
CA GLY A 652 -53.76 -34.87 37.60
C GLY A 652 -53.21 -34.12 36.39
N ALA A 653 -52.24 -33.22 36.59
CA ALA A 653 -51.70 -32.34 35.58
C ALA A 653 -50.65 -33.03 34.68
N LYS A 654 -51.09 -33.96 33.83
CA LYS A 654 -50.22 -34.80 32.98
C LYS A 654 -49.17 -33.99 32.18
N ALA A 655 -49.59 -32.91 31.52
CA ALA A 655 -48.67 -32.09 30.72
C ALA A 655 -47.60 -31.37 31.56
N MET A 656 -47.94 -31.01 32.81
CA MET A 656 -46.98 -30.42 33.76
C MET A 656 -45.97 -31.46 34.23
N VAL A 657 -46.42 -32.69 34.50
CA VAL A 657 -45.53 -33.81 34.86
C VAL A 657 -44.51 -34.06 33.74
N GLU A 658 -44.97 -34.19 32.49
CA GLU A 658 -44.09 -34.39 31.33
C GLU A 658 -43.09 -33.24 31.16
N LEU A 659 -43.53 -31.99 31.34
CA LEU A 659 -42.67 -30.82 31.29
C LEU A 659 -41.59 -30.85 32.39
N LEU A 660 -41.96 -31.11 33.65
CA LEU A 660 -41.02 -31.12 34.77
C LEU A 660 -39.97 -32.23 34.62
N LEU A 661 -40.39 -33.43 34.17
CA LEU A 661 -39.49 -34.55 33.89
C LEU A 661 -38.50 -34.20 32.77
N ALA A 662 -38.92 -33.47 31.73
CA ALA A 662 -38.03 -33.03 30.66
C ALA A 662 -36.91 -32.08 31.13
N TYR A 663 -37.05 -31.46 32.31
CA TYR A 663 -36.05 -30.57 32.93
C TYR A 663 -35.36 -31.20 34.15
N ASP A 664 -35.27 -32.54 34.17
CA ASP A 664 -34.66 -33.36 35.24
C ASP A 664 -35.40 -33.31 36.60
N GLY A 665 -36.69 -32.96 36.58
CA GLY A 665 -37.57 -33.10 37.74
C GLY A 665 -37.60 -34.54 38.24
N ARG A 666 -37.59 -34.73 39.55
CA ARG A 666 -37.68 -36.04 40.18
C ARG A 666 -39.03 -36.19 40.88
N SER A 667 -39.58 -37.40 40.82
CA SER A 667 -40.67 -37.82 41.69
C SER A 667 -40.10 -38.42 42.96
N ASP A 668 -40.65 -38.03 44.09
CA ASP A 668 -40.41 -38.57 45.43
C ASP A 668 -41.14 -39.92 45.63
N GLY A 669 -41.73 -40.51 44.59
CA GLY A 669 -42.46 -41.77 44.67
C GLY A 669 -43.83 -41.67 45.35
N LEU A 670 -44.39 -40.47 45.46
CA LEU A 670 -45.61 -40.20 46.19
C LEU A 670 -46.85 -40.64 45.39
N ASN A 671 -47.35 -41.85 45.70
CA ASN A 671 -48.54 -42.39 45.06
C ASN A 671 -49.84 -41.99 45.82
N PRO A 672 -51.04 -42.28 45.25
CA PRO A 672 -52.32 -41.94 45.86
C PRO A 672 -52.52 -42.51 47.27
N LEU A 673 -51.88 -43.66 47.59
CA LEU A 673 -51.98 -44.27 48.91
C LEU A 673 -51.20 -43.45 49.95
N PHE A 674 -49.97 -43.03 49.65
CA PHE A 674 -49.21 -42.13 50.53
C PHE A 674 -49.95 -40.81 50.79
N LYS A 675 -50.62 -40.27 49.76
CA LYS A 675 -51.45 -39.06 49.89
C LYS A 675 -52.64 -39.27 50.83
N ALA A 676 -53.41 -40.36 50.65
CA ALA A 676 -54.54 -40.68 51.52
C ALA A 676 -54.11 -40.90 52.99
N ILE A 677 -52.92 -41.47 53.21
CA ILE A 677 -52.32 -41.64 54.54
C ILE A 677 -51.95 -40.28 55.15
N LEU A 678 -51.32 -39.40 54.37
CA LEU A 678 -50.98 -38.07 54.82
C LEU A 678 -52.21 -37.28 55.24
N ASP A 679 -53.27 -37.30 54.41
CA ASP A 679 -54.51 -36.56 54.63
C ASP A 679 -55.38 -37.19 55.74
N ASN A 680 -54.95 -38.32 56.30
CA ASN A 680 -55.70 -39.10 57.28
C ASN A 680 -57.08 -39.54 56.77
N ASP A 681 -57.24 -39.72 55.46
CA ASP A 681 -58.49 -40.16 54.85
C ASP A 681 -58.61 -41.68 54.92
N VAL A 682 -59.18 -42.14 56.03
CA VAL A 682 -59.40 -43.55 56.31
C VAL A 682 -60.25 -44.22 55.21
N LYS A 683 -61.22 -43.50 54.60
CA LYS A 683 -62.10 -44.07 53.57
C LYS A 683 -61.33 -44.26 52.27
N ALA A 684 -60.57 -43.24 51.83
CA ALA A 684 -59.73 -43.34 50.65
C ALA A 684 -58.66 -44.42 50.81
N VAL A 685 -58.03 -44.54 51.98
CA VAL A 685 -57.07 -45.62 52.25
C VAL A 685 -57.73 -47.00 52.09
N LYS A 686 -58.90 -47.26 52.69
CA LYS A 686 -59.59 -48.55 52.52
C LYS A 686 -59.89 -48.85 51.05
N SER A 687 -60.38 -47.85 50.31
CA SER A 687 -60.71 -47.99 48.90
C SER A 687 -59.47 -48.28 48.03
N LEU A 688 -58.39 -47.52 48.22
CA LEU A 688 -57.15 -47.65 47.46
C LEU A 688 -56.43 -48.97 47.75
N VAL A 689 -56.40 -49.39 49.01
CA VAL A 689 -55.82 -50.66 49.42
C VAL A 689 -56.59 -51.85 48.82
N SER A 690 -57.91 -51.76 48.74
CA SER A 690 -58.75 -52.82 48.18
C SER A 690 -58.70 -52.87 46.65
N SER A 691 -58.73 -51.72 46.00
CA SER A 691 -58.75 -51.61 44.52
C SER A 691 -57.36 -51.69 43.88
N LYS A 692 -56.29 -51.30 44.60
CA LYS A 692 -54.90 -51.28 44.10
C LYS A 692 -53.91 -51.80 45.17
N PRO A 693 -53.93 -53.10 45.50
CA PRO A 693 -53.12 -53.66 46.59
C PRO A 693 -51.61 -53.44 46.43
N ARG A 694 -51.10 -53.37 45.20
CA ARG A 694 -49.68 -53.14 44.90
C ARG A 694 -49.13 -51.83 45.49
N LEU A 695 -49.98 -50.82 45.69
CA LEU A 695 -49.56 -49.55 46.30
C LEU A 695 -49.08 -49.72 47.74
N VAL A 696 -49.47 -50.78 48.45
CA VAL A 696 -49.04 -51.03 49.84
C VAL A 696 -47.53 -51.32 49.93
N ALA A 697 -46.92 -51.80 48.86
CA ALA A 697 -45.49 -52.14 48.79
C ALA A 697 -44.61 -51.01 48.21
N SER A 698 -45.20 -49.88 47.79
CA SER A 698 -44.44 -48.77 47.21
C SER A 698 -43.47 -48.13 48.22
N ARG A 699 -42.46 -47.41 47.74
CA ARG A 699 -41.51 -46.69 48.59
C ARG A 699 -41.41 -45.24 48.18
N LEU A 700 -41.27 -44.34 49.16
CA LEU A 700 -40.91 -42.94 48.91
C LEU A 700 -39.43 -42.83 48.55
N CYS A 701 -39.11 -42.12 47.48
CA CYS A 701 -37.74 -41.71 47.17
C CYS A 701 -37.35 -40.52 48.08
N GLY A 702 -36.14 -40.52 48.64
CA GLY A 702 -35.61 -39.42 49.46
C GLY A 702 -35.97 -39.43 50.96
N ASN A 703 -37.00 -40.17 51.37
CA ASN A 703 -37.34 -40.41 52.79
C ASN A 703 -37.02 -41.87 53.18
N ASP A 704 -35.75 -42.28 53.15
CA ASP A 704 -35.26 -43.62 53.56
C ASP A 704 -35.95 -44.83 52.91
N GLY A 705 -36.68 -44.64 51.81
CA GLY A 705 -37.48 -45.71 51.21
C GLY A 705 -38.71 -46.11 52.02
N LEU A 706 -39.28 -45.21 52.84
CA LEU A 706 -40.44 -45.50 53.69
C LEU A 706 -41.58 -46.13 52.89
N THR A 707 -42.16 -47.19 53.44
CA THR A 707 -43.40 -47.82 52.94
C THR A 707 -44.63 -47.05 53.45
N PRO A 708 -45.82 -47.22 52.84
CA PRO A 708 -47.07 -46.63 53.32
C PRO A 708 -47.33 -46.89 54.80
N LEU A 709 -47.02 -48.09 55.30
CA LEU A 709 -47.17 -48.43 56.71
C LEU A 709 -46.20 -47.64 57.60
N MET A 710 -44.91 -47.62 57.26
CA MET A 710 -43.90 -46.87 58.02
C MET A 710 -44.23 -45.36 58.04
N TYR A 711 -44.76 -44.85 56.93
CA TYR A 711 -45.20 -43.48 56.81
C TYR A 711 -46.43 -43.17 57.68
N ALA A 712 -47.43 -44.05 57.71
CA ALA A 712 -48.60 -43.92 58.59
C ALA A 712 -48.22 -43.94 60.08
N ILE A 713 -47.24 -44.77 60.45
CA ILE A 713 -46.69 -44.84 61.82
C ILE A 713 -45.97 -43.54 62.16
N ARG A 714 -45.07 -43.08 61.29
CA ARG A 714 -44.33 -41.82 61.47
C ARG A 714 -45.26 -40.61 61.65
N LEU A 715 -46.39 -40.59 60.96
CA LEU A 715 -47.40 -39.55 61.04
C LEU A 715 -48.44 -39.75 62.17
N GLY A 716 -48.35 -40.83 62.95
CA GLY A 716 -49.26 -41.11 64.07
C GLY A 716 -50.71 -41.42 63.65
N ARG A 717 -50.95 -41.95 62.44
CA ARG A 717 -52.30 -42.19 61.89
C ARG A 717 -52.94 -43.47 62.43
N LYS A 718 -53.35 -43.43 63.71
CA LYS A 718 -53.85 -44.60 64.48
C LYS A 718 -54.97 -45.40 63.80
N GLN A 719 -55.86 -44.77 63.05
CA GLN A 719 -56.97 -45.45 62.37
C GLN A 719 -56.57 -46.12 61.04
N ILE A 720 -55.45 -45.69 60.46
CA ILE A 720 -54.94 -46.14 59.15
C ILE A 720 -53.96 -47.29 59.29
N ILE A 721 -53.17 -47.31 60.38
CA ILE A 721 -52.19 -48.35 60.67
C ILE A 721 -52.81 -49.77 60.62
N PRO A 722 -53.95 -50.06 61.28
CA PRO A 722 -54.56 -51.40 61.24
C PRO A 722 -54.96 -51.83 59.82
N ILE A 723 -55.41 -50.88 58.99
CA ILE A 723 -55.84 -51.14 57.61
C ILE A 723 -54.65 -51.56 56.75
N LEU A 724 -53.52 -50.85 56.88
CA LEU A 724 -52.29 -51.16 56.14
C LEU A 724 -51.62 -52.46 56.62
N VAL A 725 -51.68 -52.77 57.92
CA VAL A 725 -51.18 -54.04 58.49
C VAL A 725 -52.02 -55.24 58.02
N ALA A 726 -53.35 -55.08 57.94
CA ALA A 726 -54.21 -56.13 57.38
C ALA A 726 -53.91 -56.38 55.90
N ALA A 727 -53.66 -55.30 55.15
CA ALA A 727 -53.39 -55.37 53.72
C ALA A 727 -52.01 -55.93 53.36
N SER A 728 -50.97 -55.65 54.16
CA SER A 728 -49.62 -56.16 53.92
C SER A 728 -49.51 -57.69 54.11
N LYS A 729 -50.45 -58.30 54.85
CA LYS A 729 -50.57 -59.76 55.01
C LYS A 729 -51.28 -60.46 53.85
N ASN A 730 -51.80 -59.72 52.87
CA ASN A 730 -52.49 -60.29 51.73
C ASN A 730 -51.50 -60.92 50.73
N LYS A 731 -51.74 -62.18 50.31
CA LYS A 731 -50.90 -62.92 49.34
C LYS A 731 -50.61 -62.14 48.05
N ALA A 732 -51.55 -61.32 47.58
CA ALA A 732 -51.37 -60.50 46.38
C ALA A 732 -50.29 -59.40 46.54
N VAL A 733 -50.07 -58.91 47.76
CA VAL A 733 -49.02 -57.92 48.08
C VAL A 733 -47.68 -58.59 48.29
N ILE A 734 -47.67 -59.78 48.91
CA ILE A 734 -46.46 -60.59 49.13
C ILE A 734 -45.83 -60.98 47.78
N ASN A 735 -46.64 -61.44 46.81
CA ASN A 735 -46.14 -61.81 45.48
C ASN A 735 -45.62 -60.59 44.68
N ALA A 736 -46.18 -59.39 44.90
CA ALA A 736 -45.72 -58.16 44.26
C ALA A 736 -44.41 -57.62 44.87
N GLN A 737 -44.05 -58.02 46.09
CA GLN A 737 -42.75 -57.71 46.69
C GLN A 737 -41.62 -58.61 46.14
N THR A 738 -41.95 -59.82 45.69
CA THR A 738 -40.98 -60.79 45.16
C THR A 738 -40.57 -60.49 43.71
N SER A 739 -41.47 -59.95 42.89
CA SER A 739 -41.19 -59.63 41.47
C SER A 739 -40.43 -58.30 41.23
N VAL A 740 -40.03 -57.59 42.28
CA VAL A 740 -39.25 -56.34 42.19
C VAL A 740 -37.77 -56.59 42.53
N LEU A 741 -37.41 -57.84 42.86
CA LEU A 741 -36.06 -58.31 43.16
C LEU A 741 -35.43 -59.14 42.02
N GLU A 742 -36.18 -59.38 40.93
CA GLU A 742 -35.68 -59.79 39.60
C GLU A 742 -35.61 -58.57 38.69
#